data_AF-A0A2U9CQ49-F1
#
_entry.id   AF-A0A2U9CQ49-F1
#
_cell.length_a   1.000
_cell.length_b   1.000
_cell.length_c   1.000
_cell.angle_alpha   90.00
_cell.angle_beta   90.00
_cell.angle_gamma   90.00
#
_symmetry.space_group_name_H-M   'P 1'
#
loop_
_entity.id
_entity.type
_entity.pdbx_description
1 polymer ?
#
loop_
_entity_poly.entity_id
_entity_poly.type
_entity_poly.pdbx_seq_one_letter_code
_entity_poly.pdbx_strand_id
1 'polypeptide(L)'
;MLLVGFFSLLLLADGATSEGNCTYQDILNHLHFKDDYSPFYMSRPVKDHKSATVVNLDLRIYAILQVKEKEQIFVPYVWITMWWKNDYTSWDPEEFCGIEFMSIPTGLMWKPDVTVVEMTERDKVAPSPYLTITHRGNIEITNDQVLTSTCRMQVYKFPFDIQSCHLTFKSFIHTDKEIKLLPYLDSSNATKDSSEVMRIQSEWLFINMAVTSKTADLYGFNQSLVVYTINMKRRSALYIVNFILPILFLLCLDLASFLVSDSGGEKLGFKVTVLLAVTVMQLILNEILPSSSNRIPLIAVYCIGVFTLMMLSLLETVLVMHLIGKDSAPRDKETEKDRNQFNKLIHLTCYRDVFPGESPTEVLPVAKKDSTSRLREESTVSDELREVMKTLTLLLDSRKEEQAPGYWTGVAQKINKAFSIFYCEHRDDREEQFLLLTSHTLGVVAAPESMLLVGFLSLLVLAGGATCEANCSYQDVLNHLKLTKDINLFHMIRPVRDPRSTTEVHLSLLLYAILEVKEKDQKFVPYVWITMWWKNDHIGWNPDEFCGIQSVSIPNELLWKPDLTIEEMTEIDKAPPSPYLTITSEGNVTLMNDQVLTSTCRMQIYKFPFDTQSCNLTIKSFIHSDNEIKLLQYSNSSEATEDSRGVMRIQSEWLFINMTVTSITVNYYSFNQTFVIYTINMKRRSALYIVNFILPILFLLCLDLASFLVSDSGGEKLGFKDPTHR
;
A
#
# COMPACT_ATOMS: atom_id res chain seq x y z
N MET A 1 -56.94 -72.49 29.53
CA MET A 1 -57.01 -71.04 29.23
C MET A 1 -55.96 -70.31 30.06
N LEU A 2 -54.67 -70.49 29.77
CA LEU A 2 -53.58 -69.93 30.61
C LEU A 2 -52.18 -69.96 29.91
N LEU A 3 -52.12 -69.86 28.58
CA LEU A 3 -50.88 -70.14 27.82
C LEU A 3 -50.69 -69.31 26.53
N VAL A 4 -51.31 -68.12 26.48
CA VAL A 4 -51.20 -67.18 25.33
C VAL A 4 -50.72 -65.78 25.76
N GLY A 5 -50.84 -65.43 27.04
CA GLY A 5 -50.52 -64.08 27.55
C GLY A 5 -49.04 -63.77 27.80
N PHE A 6 -48.12 -64.73 27.59
CA PHE A 6 -46.70 -64.56 27.96
C PHE A 6 -45.75 -64.29 26.79
N PHE A 7 -46.18 -64.53 25.54
CA PHE A 7 -45.35 -64.28 24.34
C PHE A 7 -45.49 -62.86 23.78
N SER A 8 -46.50 -62.09 24.21
CA SER A 8 -46.73 -60.70 23.75
C SER A 8 -45.98 -59.64 24.57
N LEU A 9 -45.22 -60.03 25.60
CA LEU A 9 -44.44 -59.11 26.44
C LEU A 9 -42.93 -59.04 26.09
N LEU A 10 -42.49 -59.83 25.10
CA LEU A 10 -41.09 -59.95 24.67
C LEU A 10 -40.81 -59.30 23.29
N LEU A 11 -41.73 -58.47 22.81
CA LEU A 11 -41.61 -57.71 21.54
C LEU A 11 -41.90 -56.20 21.70
N LEU A 12 -41.80 -55.69 22.94
CA LEU A 12 -41.83 -54.26 23.28
C LEU A 12 -40.69 -53.91 24.25
N ALA A 13 -39.54 -54.57 24.06
CA ALA A 13 -38.35 -54.46 24.91
C ALA A 13 -37.05 -54.42 24.09
N ASP A 14 -37.12 -53.82 22.90
CA ASP A 14 -35.97 -53.33 22.13
C ASP A 14 -36.38 -51.95 21.56
N GLY A 15 -35.42 -51.04 21.40
CA GLY A 15 -35.70 -49.62 21.13
C GLY A 15 -35.74 -48.71 22.37
N ALA A 16 -35.33 -49.23 23.54
CA ALA A 16 -34.71 -48.36 24.54
C ALA A 16 -33.33 -47.95 24.02
N THR A 17 -33.28 -46.88 23.22
CA THR A 17 -32.00 -46.26 22.85
C THR A 17 -31.25 -45.92 24.12
N SER A 18 -30.05 -46.49 24.28
CA SER A 18 -29.17 -46.11 25.37
C SER A 18 -28.91 -44.60 25.25
N GLU A 19 -29.21 -43.84 26.30
CA GLU A 19 -28.59 -42.52 26.54
C GLU A 19 -27.11 -42.76 26.90
N GLY A 20 -26.36 -43.31 25.94
CA GLY A 20 -24.91 -43.21 25.93
C GLY A 20 -24.54 -41.75 25.76
N ASN A 21 -23.46 -41.32 26.41
CA ASN A 21 -22.92 -39.99 26.18
C ASN A 21 -22.38 -39.93 24.74
N CYS A 22 -23.20 -39.49 23.78
CA CYS A 22 -22.79 -39.28 22.41
C CYS A 22 -21.65 -38.26 22.35
N THR A 23 -20.48 -38.68 21.88
CA THR A 23 -19.31 -37.82 21.71
C THR A 23 -18.80 -37.85 20.26
N TYR A 24 -18.00 -36.85 19.89
CA TYR A 24 -17.24 -36.90 18.64
C TYR A 24 -16.26 -38.09 18.56
N GLN A 25 -15.91 -38.71 19.70
CA GLN A 25 -15.05 -39.90 19.71
C GLN A 25 -15.77 -41.13 19.14
N ASP A 26 -17.09 -41.21 19.28
CA ASP A 26 -17.88 -42.35 18.78
C ASP A 26 -17.91 -42.37 17.25
N ILE A 27 -18.00 -41.19 16.61
CA ILE A 27 -17.84 -41.04 15.15
C ILE A 27 -16.40 -41.38 14.72
N LEU A 28 -15.37 -40.90 15.44
CA LEU A 28 -13.97 -41.23 15.12
C LEU A 28 -13.68 -42.75 15.26
N ASN A 29 -14.31 -43.42 16.22
CA ASN A 29 -14.24 -44.88 16.38
C ASN A 29 -14.99 -45.60 15.24
N HIS A 30 -16.19 -45.17 14.87
CA HIS A 30 -16.97 -45.71 13.75
C HIS A 30 -16.24 -45.56 12.41
N LEU A 31 -15.56 -44.44 12.19
CA LEU A 31 -14.72 -44.21 11.01
C LEU A 31 -13.38 -44.96 11.05
N HIS A 32 -13.12 -45.81 12.05
CA HIS A 32 -11.85 -46.53 12.26
C HIS A 32 -10.61 -45.61 12.30
N PHE A 33 -10.81 -44.33 12.65
CA PHE A 33 -9.77 -43.29 12.60
C PHE A 33 -8.64 -43.51 13.62
N LYS A 34 -8.82 -44.47 14.54
CA LYS A 34 -7.85 -44.85 15.58
C LYS A 34 -6.95 -46.03 15.17
N ASP A 35 -7.33 -46.79 14.13
CA ASP A 35 -6.68 -48.06 13.77
C ASP A 35 -5.58 -47.86 12.70
N ASP A 36 -5.88 -47.14 11.62
CA ASP A 36 -4.90 -46.68 10.63
C ASP A 36 -5.37 -45.35 9.99
N TYR A 37 -4.57 -44.30 10.16
CA TYR A 37 -4.81 -42.98 9.58
C TYR A 37 -4.49 -42.91 8.08
N SER A 38 -3.65 -43.82 7.56
CA SER A 38 -3.06 -43.75 6.21
C SER A 38 -4.08 -43.59 5.07
N PRO A 39 -5.25 -44.28 5.06
CA PRO A 39 -6.24 -44.12 4.00
C PRO A 39 -6.82 -42.71 3.89
N PHE A 40 -6.84 -41.95 4.99
CA PHE A 40 -7.50 -40.65 5.06
C PHE A 40 -6.65 -39.51 4.48
N TYR A 41 -5.32 -39.63 4.47
CA TYR A 41 -4.42 -38.57 3.99
C TYR A 41 -3.48 -38.94 2.84
N MET A 42 -3.13 -40.22 2.64
CA MET A 42 -2.11 -40.59 1.64
C MET A 42 -2.60 -40.58 0.18
N SER A 43 -3.91 -40.66 -0.08
CA SER A 43 -4.45 -40.92 -1.43
C SER A 43 -5.77 -40.19 -1.71
N ARG A 44 -6.14 -40.06 -2.98
CA ARG A 44 -7.43 -39.45 -3.38
C ARG A 44 -8.58 -40.23 -2.74
N PRO A 45 -9.55 -39.57 -2.07
CA PRO A 45 -10.54 -40.25 -1.21
C PRO A 45 -11.73 -40.82 -2.00
N VAL A 46 -11.44 -41.70 -2.94
CA VAL A 46 -12.41 -42.32 -3.86
C VAL A 46 -12.37 -43.85 -3.77
N LYS A 47 -13.54 -44.50 -3.87
CA LYS A 47 -13.64 -45.97 -3.83
C LYS A 47 -13.23 -46.68 -5.13
N ASP A 48 -13.26 -45.99 -6.27
CA ASP A 48 -12.65 -46.44 -7.53
C ASP A 48 -11.62 -45.40 -8.00
N HIS A 49 -10.37 -45.81 -8.16
CA HIS A 49 -9.29 -45.00 -8.73
C HIS A 49 -9.63 -44.30 -10.05
N LYS A 50 -10.54 -44.87 -10.86
CA LYS A 50 -10.99 -44.30 -12.14
C LYS A 50 -12.00 -43.17 -12.00
N SER A 51 -12.59 -42.95 -10.82
CA SER A 51 -13.47 -41.80 -10.61
C SER A 51 -12.63 -40.53 -10.41
N ALA A 52 -13.08 -39.45 -11.04
CA ALA A 52 -12.49 -38.14 -10.87
C ALA A 52 -12.99 -37.52 -9.57
N THR A 53 -12.09 -37.06 -8.72
CA THR A 53 -12.42 -36.25 -7.55
C THR A 53 -12.86 -34.87 -8.04
N VAL A 54 -14.15 -34.57 -7.94
CA VAL A 54 -14.69 -33.25 -8.28
C VAL A 54 -14.42 -32.30 -7.11
N VAL A 55 -13.79 -31.17 -7.42
CA VAL A 55 -13.49 -30.10 -6.46
C VAL A 55 -14.20 -28.84 -6.96
N ASN A 56 -15.16 -28.34 -6.17
CA ASN A 56 -15.77 -27.05 -6.40
C ASN A 56 -14.93 -25.97 -5.73
N LEU A 57 -14.71 -24.85 -6.42
CA LEU A 57 -13.83 -23.76 -6.01
C LEU A 57 -14.61 -22.43 -6.01
N ASP A 58 -14.57 -21.70 -4.90
CA ASP A 58 -15.00 -20.30 -4.82
C ASP A 58 -13.79 -19.39 -4.51
N LEU A 59 -13.83 -18.16 -5.01
CA LEU A 59 -12.82 -17.13 -4.76
C LEU A 59 -13.50 -15.79 -4.55
N ARG A 60 -13.23 -15.17 -3.41
CA ARG A 60 -13.71 -13.84 -3.05
C ARG A 60 -12.53 -12.91 -2.81
N ILE A 61 -12.58 -11.69 -3.34
CA ILE A 61 -11.54 -10.69 -3.09
C ILE A 61 -11.95 -9.84 -1.90
N TYR A 62 -11.19 -9.90 -0.81
CA TYR A 62 -11.41 -9.09 0.38
C TYR A 62 -10.83 -7.67 0.22
N ALA A 63 -9.65 -7.57 -0.39
CA ALA A 63 -8.97 -6.31 -0.65
C ALA A 63 -8.02 -6.41 -1.86
N ILE A 64 -7.86 -5.28 -2.57
CA ILE A 64 -6.71 -5.06 -3.46
C ILE A 64 -5.65 -4.35 -2.60
N LEU A 65 -4.61 -5.08 -2.17
CA LEU A 65 -3.58 -4.52 -1.28
C LEU A 65 -2.61 -3.63 -2.04
N GLN A 66 -2.02 -4.17 -3.11
CA GLN A 66 -1.03 -3.45 -3.90
C GLN A 66 -1.07 -3.87 -5.37
N VAL A 67 -0.83 -2.90 -6.24
CA VAL A 67 -0.52 -3.09 -7.65
C VAL A 67 0.81 -2.40 -7.89
N LYS A 68 1.76 -3.09 -8.51
CA LYS A 68 3.08 -2.54 -8.85
C LYS A 68 3.29 -2.63 -10.35
N GLU A 69 3.10 -1.52 -11.07
CA GLU A 69 3.16 -1.51 -12.53
C GLU A 69 4.57 -1.80 -13.05
N LYS A 70 5.56 -1.19 -12.41
CA LYS A 70 6.99 -1.33 -12.75
C LYS A 70 7.52 -2.75 -12.58
N GLU A 71 6.98 -3.50 -11.63
CA GLU A 71 7.33 -4.90 -11.36
C GLU A 71 6.37 -5.89 -12.04
N GLN A 72 5.26 -5.41 -12.63
CA GLN A 72 4.14 -6.22 -13.14
C GLN A 72 3.55 -7.19 -12.09
N ILE A 73 3.46 -6.73 -10.84
CA ILE A 73 2.93 -7.52 -9.71
C ILE A 73 1.54 -7.02 -9.29
N PHE A 74 0.65 -7.95 -8.98
CA PHE A 74 -0.68 -7.74 -8.41
C PHE A 74 -0.80 -8.55 -7.11
N VAL A 75 -1.18 -7.88 -6.02
CA VAL A 75 -1.31 -8.47 -4.68
C VAL A 75 -2.74 -8.27 -4.15
N PRO A 76 -3.68 -9.16 -4.48
CA PRO A 76 -4.96 -9.24 -3.79
C PRO A 76 -4.83 -10.03 -2.48
N TYR A 77 -5.70 -9.69 -1.53
CA TYR A 77 -6.04 -10.55 -0.39
C TYR A 77 -7.37 -11.24 -0.75
N VAL A 78 -7.36 -12.57 -0.78
CA VAL A 78 -8.48 -13.41 -1.24
C VAL A 78 -8.86 -14.44 -0.19
N TRP A 79 -10.13 -14.82 -0.19
CA TRP A 79 -10.64 -16.01 0.49
C TRP A 79 -10.91 -17.07 -0.57
N ILE A 80 -10.34 -18.26 -0.40
CA ILE A 80 -10.45 -19.40 -1.32
C ILE A 80 -11.13 -20.55 -0.58
N THR A 81 -12.34 -20.91 -1.00
CA THR A 81 -13.09 -22.03 -0.43
C THR A 81 -13.14 -23.18 -1.42
N MET A 82 -12.88 -24.40 -0.94
CA MET A 82 -12.92 -25.63 -1.73
C MET A 82 -13.82 -26.67 -1.07
N TRP A 83 -14.68 -27.28 -1.88
CA TRP A 83 -15.52 -28.41 -1.48
C TRP A 83 -15.18 -29.63 -2.33
N TRP A 84 -14.97 -30.78 -1.69
CA TRP A 84 -14.84 -32.07 -2.37
C TRP A 84 -15.53 -33.17 -1.57
N LYS A 85 -15.78 -34.32 -2.19
CA LYS A 85 -16.32 -35.49 -1.48
C LYS A 85 -15.21 -36.47 -1.12
N ASN A 86 -15.30 -37.03 0.07
CA ASN A 86 -14.56 -38.19 0.55
C ASN A 86 -15.54 -39.36 0.70
N ASP A 87 -15.29 -40.47 0.00
CA ASP A 87 -16.17 -41.64 0.01
C ASP A 87 -16.09 -42.47 1.31
N TYR A 88 -15.16 -42.17 2.22
CA TYR A 88 -14.88 -42.93 3.44
C TYR A 88 -15.38 -42.26 4.73
N THR A 89 -15.71 -40.97 4.72
CA THR A 89 -16.09 -40.20 5.92
C THR A 89 -17.58 -39.83 5.95
N SER A 90 -18.46 -40.83 5.83
CA SER A 90 -19.91 -40.66 5.89
C SER A 90 -20.53 -41.46 7.03
N TRP A 91 -21.45 -40.87 7.77
CA TRP A 91 -22.17 -41.48 8.89
C TRP A 91 -23.66 -41.07 8.87
N ASP A 92 -24.50 -41.78 9.65
CA ASP A 92 -25.90 -41.42 9.82
C ASP A 92 -26.09 -40.51 11.06
N PRO A 93 -26.62 -39.28 10.93
CA PRO A 93 -26.90 -38.43 12.08
C PRO A 93 -27.85 -39.06 13.10
N GLU A 94 -28.77 -39.96 12.70
CA GLU A 94 -29.71 -40.60 13.64
C GLU A 94 -28.99 -41.57 14.60
N GLU A 95 -27.90 -42.22 14.17
CA GLU A 95 -27.07 -43.08 15.04
C GLU A 95 -26.18 -42.25 16.00
N PHE A 96 -25.80 -41.04 15.61
CA PHE A 96 -24.84 -40.18 16.34
C PHE A 96 -25.49 -38.90 16.88
N CYS A 97 -26.62 -39.02 17.57
CA CYS A 97 -27.32 -37.94 18.30
C CYS A 97 -27.61 -36.65 17.50
N GLY A 98 -27.77 -36.74 16.17
CA GLY A 98 -28.03 -35.61 15.28
C GLY A 98 -26.80 -34.78 14.90
N ILE A 99 -25.58 -35.32 15.01
CA ILE A 99 -24.36 -34.64 14.57
C ILE A 99 -24.31 -34.64 13.03
N GLU A 100 -24.65 -33.51 12.39
CA GLU A 100 -24.62 -33.37 10.93
C GLU A 100 -23.23 -32.98 10.37
N PHE A 101 -22.35 -32.42 11.20
CA PHE A 101 -21.01 -31.95 10.84
C PHE A 101 -20.02 -32.10 11.99
N MET A 102 -18.73 -32.19 11.66
CA MET A 102 -17.62 -32.22 12.62
C MET A 102 -16.37 -31.56 12.05
N SER A 103 -15.48 -31.09 12.94
CA SER A 103 -14.24 -30.42 12.57
C SER A 103 -13.03 -31.30 12.88
N ILE A 104 -12.10 -31.44 11.92
CA ILE A 104 -10.88 -32.27 12.05
C ILE A 104 -9.65 -31.47 11.61
N PRO A 105 -8.48 -31.59 12.28
CA PRO A 105 -7.25 -30.94 11.86
C PRO A 105 -6.88 -31.24 10.39
N THR A 106 -6.59 -30.19 9.62
CA THR A 106 -6.31 -30.23 8.18
C THR A 106 -5.14 -31.16 7.81
N GLY A 107 -4.21 -31.43 8.74
CA GLY A 107 -3.06 -32.32 8.53
C GLY A 107 -3.37 -33.81 8.55
N LEU A 108 -4.56 -34.23 9.00
CA LEU A 108 -4.94 -35.64 9.14
C LEU A 108 -5.77 -36.17 7.95
N MET A 109 -6.00 -35.32 6.95
CA MET A 109 -6.95 -35.54 5.87
C MET A 109 -6.36 -35.16 4.51
N TRP A 110 -6.72 -35.90 3.47
CA TRP A 110 -6.35 -35.59 2.09
C TRP A 110 -7.09 -34.34 1.64
N LYS A 111 -6.35 -33.41 1.04
CA LYS A 111 -6.85 -32.20 0.41
C LYS A 111 -6.31 -32.08 -1.02
N PRO A 112 -7.05 -31.50 -1.96
CA PRO A 112 -6.60 -31.32 -3.33
C PRO A 112 -5.40 -30.36 -3.41
N ASP A 113 -4.47 -30.67 -4.30
CA ASP A 113 -3.19 -29.98 -4.51
C ASP A 113 -3.32 -28.73 -5.41
N VAL A 114 -4.33 -27.91 -5.12
CA VAL A 114 -4.66 -26.75 -5.97
C VAL A 114 -3.62 -25.64 -5.79
N THR A 115 -3.13 -25.10 -6.90
CA THR A 115 -2.14 -24.03 -6.97
C THR A 115 -2.53 -22.97 -8.01
N VAL A 116 -2.00 -21.75 -7.85
CA VAL A 116 -2.21 -20.61 -8.76
C VAL A 116 -1.00 -20.47 -9.67
N VAL A 117 -1.21 -20.49 -10.99
CA VAL A 117 -0.11 -20.51 -11.99
C VAL A 117 0.70 -19.22 -12.01
N GLU A 118 0.07 -18.08 -11.74
CA GLU A 118 0.68 -16.74 -11.80
C GLU A 118 1.37 -16.33 -10.48
N MET A 119 1.39 -17.21 -9.47
CA MET A 119 1.93 -16.95 -8.14
C MET A 119 3.47 -17.00 -8.12
N THR A 120 4.11 -15.98 -7.54
CA THR A 120 5.59 -15.83 -7.53
C THR A 120 6.24 -15.95 -6.16
N GLU A 121 5.55 -15.51 -5.11
CA GLU A 121 5.96 -15.73 -3.72
C GLU A 121 5.05 -16.78 -3.08
N ARG A 122 5.53 -17.49 -2.06
CA ARG A 122 4.64 -18.29 -1.20
C ARG A 122 3.70 -17.37 -0.42
N ASP A 123 2.51 -17.87 -0.12
CA ASP A 123 1.55 -17.18 0.72
C ASP A 123 2.17 -16.83 2.09
N LYS A 124 1.72 -15.70 2.63
CA LYS A 124 2.18 -15.11 3.88
C LYS A 124 1.16 -15.26 5.00
N VAL A 125 -0.02 -15.82 4.73
CA VAL A 125 -1.06 -16.13 5.73
C VAL A 125 -0.96 -17.61 6.14
N ALA A 126 -1.44 -17.94 7.35
CA ALA A 126 -1.50 -19.33 7.80
C ALA A 126 -2.70 -20.06 7.17
N PRO A 127 -2.54 -21.27 6.62
CA PRO A 127 -3.66 -22.06 6.13
C PRO A 127 -4.57 -22.50 7.29
N SER A 128 -5.84 -22.81 7.01
CA SER A 128 -6.79 -23.20 8.06
C SER A 128 -6.30 -24.43 8.84
N PRO A 129 -6.20 -24.36 10.18
CA PRO A 129 -5.71 -25.47 11.00
C PRO A 129 -6.69 -26.66 11.02
N TYR A 130 -7.99 -26.39 10.81
CA TYR A 130 -9.05 -27.39 10.74
C TYR A 130 -9.81 -27.33 9.40
N LEU A 131 -10.49 -28.41 9.06
CA LEU A 131 -11.48 -28.47 8.00
C LEU A 131 -12.80 -29.05 8.53
N THR A 132 -13.90 -28.79 7.83
CA THR A 132 -15.24 -29.23 8.23
C THR A 132 -15.68 -30.40 7.38
N ILE A 133 -16.13 -31.48 8.01
CA ILE A 133 -16.68 -32.68 7.36
C ILE A 133 -18.17 -32.74 7.67
N THR A 134 -18.99 -32.93 6.63
CA THR A 134 -20.43 -33.18 6.75
C THR A 134 -20.75 -34.67 6.76
N HIS A 135 -21.87 -35.07 7.36
CA HIS A 135 -22.30 -36.48 7.47
C HIS A 135 -22.40 -37.23 6.13
N ARG A 136 -22.51 -36.50 5.01
CA ARG A 136 -22.57 -37.03 3.64
C ARG A 136 -21.19 -37.32 3.03
N GLY A 137 -20.11 -37.08 3.77
CA GLY A 137 -18.73 -37.16 3.30
C GLY A 137 -18.29 -35.97 2.44
N ASN A 138 -19.05 -34.87 2.37
CA ASN A 138 -18.52 -33.64 1.76
C ASN A 138 -17.62 -32.94 2.78
N ILE A 139 -16.43 -32.52 2.33
CA ILE A 139 -15.43 -31.79 3.09
C ILE A 139 -15.37 -30.36 2.55
N GLU A 140 -15.31 -29.38 3.46
CA GLU A 140 -15.10 -27.97 3.17
C GLU A 140 -13.79 -27.49 3.81
N ILE A 141 -13.00 -26.73 3.05
CA ILE A 141 -11.91 -25.91 3.60
C ILE A 141 -11.96 -24.50 3.00
N THR A 142 -11.93 -23.49 3.85
CA THR A 142 -11.63 -22.10 3.45
C THR A 142 -10.18 -21.79 3.81
N ASN A 143 -9.49 -21.01 2.99
CA ASN A 143 -8.18 -20.44 3.32
C ASN A 143 -8.14 -18.97 2.90
N ASP A 144 -7.67 -18.13 3.80
CA ASP A 144 -7.48 -16.70 3.59
C ASP A 144 -6.01 -16.52 3.13
N GLN A 145 -5.76 -15.93 1.95
CA GLN A 145 -4.44 -15.94 1.29
C GLN A 145 -4.06 -14.59 0.69
N VAL A 146 -2.79 -14.20 0.82
CA VAL A 146 -2.21 -13.01 0.19
C VAL A 146 -1.32 -13.42 -0.98
N LEU A 147 -1.93 -13.44 -2.17
CA LEU A 147 -1.32 -13.95 -3.39
C LEU A 147 -0.43 -12.88 -4.04
N THR A 148 0.89 -13.07 -4.04
CA THR A 148 1.78 -12.23 -4.86
C THR A 148 1.82 -12.82 -6.27
N SER A 149 1.13 -12.18 -7.22
CA SER A 149 0.90 -12.71 -8.57
C SER A 149 1.46 -11.82 -9.68
N THR A 150 1.87 -12.40 -10.81
CA THR A 150 2.23 -11.63 -12.02
C THR A 150 0.99 -11.17 -12.77
N CYS A 151 0.95 -9.91 -13.19
CA CYS A 151 -0.10 -9.36 -14.03
C CYS A 151 0.45 -8.35 -15.04
N ARG A 152 0.21 -8.61 -16.33
CA ARG A 152 0.70 -7.76 -17.43
C ARG A 152 -0.10 -6.46 -17.54
N MET A 153 0.44 -5.39 -16.99
CA MET A 153 -0.22 -4.08 -16.95
C MET A 153 -0.29 -3.38 -18.33
N GLN A 154 -1.45 -2.79 -18.62
CA GLN A 154 -1.77 -2.04 -19.83
C GLN A 154 -1.74 -0.52 -19.54
N VAL A 155 -0.55 0.06 -19.41
CA VAL A 155 -0.38 1.48 -19.02
C VAL A 155 -0.63 2.51 -20.12
N TYR A 156 -1.03 2.10 -21.33
CA TYR A 156 -1.21 3.02 -22.47
C TYR A 156 -2.16 4.21 -22.16
N LYS A 157 -3.24 3.97 -21.40
CA LYS A 157 -4.24 4.98 -21.02
C LYS A 157 -4.00 5.63 -19.66
N PHE A 158 -2.84 5.42 -19.02
CA PHE A 158 -2.52 5.97 -17.71
C PHE A 158 -2.73 7.51 -17.67
N PRO A 159 -3.32 8.08 -16.60
CA PRO A 159 -3.78 7.44 -15.35
C PRO A 159 -5.25 6.96 -15.40
N PHE A 160 -5.88 6.93 -16.58
CA PHE A 160 -7.28 6.51 -16.79
C PHE A 160 -7.39 5.03 -17.21
N ASP A 161 -6.44 4.21 -16.74
CA ASP A 161 -6.30 2.82 -17.10
C ASP A 161 -7.24 1.87 -16.34
N ILE A 162 -7.55 0.76 -17.00
CA ILE A 162 -8.25 -0.41 -16.46
C ILE A 162 -7.31 -1.58 -16.66
N GLN A 163 -7.10 -2.37 -15.61
CA GLN A 163 -6.23 -3.55 -15.60
C GLN A 163 -7.06 -4.81 -15.45
N SER A 164 -6.60 -5.88 -16.10
CA SER A 164 -7.26 -7.19 -16.16
C SER A 164 -6.26 -8.27 -15.75
N CYS A 165 -6.21 -8.58 -14.46
CA CYS A 165 -5.32 -9.61 -13.91
C CYS A 165 -6.03 -10.96 -13.89
N HIS A 166 -5.28 -12.06 -14.05
CA HIS A 166 -5.83 -13.40 -14.07
C HIS A 166 -5.17 -14.27 -12.99
N LEU A 167 -6.00 -15.06 -12.31
CA LEU A 167 -5.57 -16.10 -11.38
C LEU A 167 -6.10 -17.44 -11.91
N THR A 168 -5.19 -18.30 -12.40
CA THR A 168 -5.47 -19.61 -12.96
C THR A 168 -5.20 -20.68 -11.91
N PHE A 169 -6.26 -21.30 -11.41
CA PHE A 169 -6.21 -22.42 -10.48
C PHE A 169 -6.10 -23.73 -11.25
N LYS A 170 -5.18 -24.59 -10.81
CA LYS A 170 -4.97 -25.95 -11.34
C LYS A 170 -4.51 -26.91 -10.24
N SER A 171 -4.64 -28.21 -10.46
CA SER A 171 -3.86 -29.20 -9.70
C SER A 171 -2.38 -29.15 -10.10
N PHE A 172 -1.47 -29.36 -9.15
CA PHE A 172 -0.04 -29.40 -9.40
C PHE A 172 0.40 -30.73 -10.07
N ILE A 173 -0.15 -31.87 -9.63
CA ILE A 173 0.24 -33.22 -10.09
C ILE A 173 -0.82 -33.95 -10.93
N HIS A 174 -2.11 -33.68 -10.73
CA HIS A 174 -3.19 -34.48 -11.30
C HIS A 174 -3.69 -34.00 -12.67
N THR A 175 -4.26 -34.95 -13.43
CA THR A 175 -4.90 -34.72 -14.72
C THR A 175 -6.40 -34.46 -14.60
N ASP A 176 -7.03 -33.96 -15.67
CA ASP A 176 -8.48 -33.71 -15.78
C ASP A 176 -9.37 -34.94 -15.50
N LYS A 177 -8.81 -36.15 -15.62
CA LYS A 177 -9.45 -37.44 -15.32
C LYS A 177 -9.39 -37.83 -13.84
N GLU A 178 -8.51 -37.23 -13.07
CA GLU A 178 -8.27 -37.57 -11.66
C GLU A 178 -8.81 -36.50 -10.71
N ILE A 179 -8.56 -35.24 -11.02
CA ILE A 179 -9.15 -34.09 -10.33
C ILE A 179 -9.80 -33.19 -11.36
N LYS A 180 -11.09 -32.92 -11.16
CA LYS A 180 -11.86 -31.99 -11.98
C LYS A 180 -12.21 -30.76 -11.16
N LEU A 181 -11.58 -29.63 -11.49
CA LEU A 181 -11.87 -28.33 -10.88
C LEU A 181 -13.10 -27.72 -11.55
N LEU A 182 -14.05 -27.25 -10.75
CA LEU A 182 -15.23 -26.53 -11.20
C LEU A 182 -15.39 -25.24 -10.38
N PRO A 183 -15.78 -24.11 -10.99
CA PRO A 183 -16.18 -22.93 -10.22
C PRO A 183 -17.51 -23.22 -9.51
N TYR A 184 -17.61 -22.82 -8.25
CA TYR A 184 -18.85 -22.90 -7.47
C TYR A 184 -19.84 -21.78 -7.81
N LEU A 185 -19.32 -20.58 -8.11
CA LEU A 185 -20.12 -19.41 -8.48
C LEU A 185 -19.89 -18.97 -9.93
N ASP A 186 -20.98 -18.59 -10.60
CA ASP A 186 -20.94 -17.87 -11.87
C ASP A 186 -20.36 -16.46 -11.72
N SER A 187 -19.85 -15.90 -12.83
CA SER A 187 -19.22 -14.56 -12.90
C SER A 187 -20.04 -13.44 -12.26
N SER A 188 -21.38 -13.47 -12.38
CA SER A 188 -22.28 -12.47 -11.77
C SER A 188 -22.26 -12.55 -10.24
N ASN A 189 -22.24 -13.77 -9.70
CA ASN A 189 -22.39 -14.02 -8.27
C ASN A 189 -21.04 -13.82 -7.58
N ALA A 190 -19.96 -14.35 -8.16
CA ALA A 190 -18.59 -14.09 -7.69
C ALA A 190 -18.23 -12.58 -7.71
N THR A 191 -18.76 -11.82 -8.70
CA THR A 191 -18.66 -10.35 -8.72
C THR A 191 -19.45 -9.69 -7.59
N LYS A 192 -20.71 -10.10 -7.37
CA LYS A 192 -21.56 -9.55 -6.31
C LYS A 192 -20.95 -9.80 -4.93
N ASP A 193 -20.64 -11.05 -4.62
CA ASP A 193 -20.18 -11.47 -3.31
C ASP A 193 -18.79 -10.87 -2.99
N SER A 194 -17.88 -10.83 -3.98
CA SER A 194 -16.62 -10.06 -3.85
C SER A 194 -16.87 -8.58 -3.60
N SER A 195 -17.87 -7.97 -4.25
CA SER A 195 -18.19 -6.55 -4.03
C SER A 195 -18.87 -6.25 -2.69
N GLU A 196 -19.46 -7.25 -2.03
CA GLU A 196 -20.07 -7.13 -0.70
C GLU A 196 -19.02 -7.28 0.42
N VAL A 197 -18.00 -8.13 0.25
CA VAL A 197 -16.91 -8.27 1.24
C VAL A 197 -15.76 -7.26 1.07
N MET A 198 -15.61 -6.63 -0.12
CA MET A 198 -14.51 -5.72 -0.45
C MET A 198 -14.38 -4.54 0.53
N ARG A 199 -13.42 -4.59 1.46
CA ARG A 199 -13.23 -3.52 2.47
C ARG A 199 -12.39 -2.35 1.95
N ILE A 200 -11.40 -2.61 1.10
CA ILE A 200 -10.32 -1.67 0.75
C ILE A 200 -10.20 -1.47 -0.76
N GLN A 201 -10.27 -0.20 -1.16
CA GLN A 201 -10.19 0.28 -2.54
C GLN A 201 -9.45 1.64 -2.57
N SER A 202 -8.16 1.66 -2.22
CA SER A 202 -7.38 2.90 -2.07
C SER A 202 -7.17 3.60 -3.42
N GLU A 203 -6.16 3.18 -4.17
CA GLU A 203 -5.91 3.65 -5.54
C GLU A 203 -6.78 2.93 -6.58
N TRP A 204 -7.14 1.67 -6.31
CA TRP A 204 -7.82 0.79 -7.25
C TRP A 204 -9.26 0.52 -6.86
N LEU A 205 -10.16 0.63 -7.84
CA LEU A 205 -11.57 0.25 -7.76
C LEU A 205 -11.74 -1.11 -8.42
N PHE A 206 -12.26 -2.10 -7.69
CA PHE A 206 -12.76 -3.34 -8.28
C PHE A 206 -13.98 -3.02 -9.18
N ILE A 207 -14.03 -3.63 -10.36
CA ILE A 207 -15.14 -3.46 -11.32
C ILE A 207 -16.01 -4.73 -11.36
N ASN A 208 -15.39 -5.85 -11.70
CA ASN A 208 -16.02 -7.17 -11.78
C ASN A 208 -14.97 -8.29 -11.85
N MET A 209 -15.47 -9.51 -11.74
CA MET A 209 -14.71 -10.76 -11.84
C MET A 209 -15.39 -11.67 -12.88
N ALA A 210 -14.65 -12.09 -13.91
CA ALA A 210 -15.11 -13.08 -14.87
C ALA A 210 -14.48 -14.44 -14.54
N VAL A 211 -15.32 -15.44 -14.33
CA VAL A 211 -14.94 -16.82 -13.97
C VAL A 211 -15.12 -17.71 -15.18
N THR A 212 -14.08 -18.46 -15.56
CA THR A 212 -14.13 -19.39 -16.71
C THR A 212 -13.45 -20.70 -16.37
N SER A 213 -14.09 -21.83 -16.70
CA SER A 213 -13.47 -23.16 -16.64
C SER A 213 -13.03 -23.60 -18.03
N LYS A 214 -11.86 -24.27 -18.11
CA LYS A 214 -11.31 -24.82 -19.35
C LYS A 214 -10.46 -26.04 -19.05
N THR A 215 -10.36 -26.95 -20.01
CA THR A 215 -9.31 -27.98 -20.02
C THR A 215 -8.23 -27.53 -21.00
N ALA A 216 -6.95 -27.67 -20.62
CA ALA A 216 -5.83 -27.40 -21.51
C ALA A 216 -4.79 -28.52 -21.41
N ASP A 217 -4.15 -28.85 -22.53
CA ASP A 217 -2.93 -29.66 -22.52
C ASP A 217 -1.79 -28.81 -21.95
N LEU A 218 -1.19 -29.28 -20.86
CA LEU A 218 0.02 -28.73 -20.27
C LEU A 218 1.05 -29.86 -20.20
N TYR A 219 2.09 -29.77 -21.06
CA TYR A 219 3.21 -30.72 -21.13
C TYR A 219 2.85 -32.16 -21.54
N GLY A 220 1.80 -32.35 -22.37
CA GLY A 220 1.39 -33.63 -22.93
C GLY A 220 0.29 -34.34 -22.12
N PHE A 221 -0.35 -33.63 -21.20
CA PHE A 221 -1.49 -34.13 -20.42
C PHE A 221 -2.51 -33.02 -20.18
N ASN A 222 -3.79 -33.39 -20.28
CA ASN A 222 -4.88 -32.48 -19.99
C ASN A 222 -4.94 -32.16 -18.49
N GLN A 223 -5.00 -30.87 -18.16
CA GLN A 223 -5.32 -30.39 -16.82
C GLN A 223 -6.61 -29.58 -16.83
N SER A 224 -7.40 -29.74 -15.77
CA SER A 224 -8.59 -28.93 -15.48
C SER A 224 -8.14 -27.59 -14.87
N LEU A 225 -8.59 -26.48 -15.47
CA LEU A 225 -8.22 -25.12 -15.09
C LEU A 225 -9.48 -24.28 -14.78
N VAL A 226 -9.42 -23.48 -13.72
CA VAL A 226 -10.41 -22.42 -13.44
C VAL A 226 -9.69 -21.08 -13.40
N VAL A 227 -10.11 -20.13 -14.25
CA VAL A 227 -9.47 -18.81 -14.39
C VAL A 227 -10.42 -17.73 -13.89
N TYR A 228 -9.99 -17.00 -12.88
CA TYR A 228 -10.63 -15.79 -12.36
C TYR A 228 -9.94 -14.57 -12.98
N THR A 229 -10.65 -13.84 -13.84
CA THR A 229 -10.16 -12.59 -14.45
C THR A 229 -10.74 -11.41 -13.70
N ILE A 230 -9.87 -10.67 -13.01
CA ILE A 230 -10.19 -9.59 -12.08
C ILE A 230 -9.95 -8.25 -12.80
N ASN A 231 -11.02 -7.47 -12.97
CA ASN A 231 -10.94 -6.16 -13.63
C ASN A 231 -10.99 -5.03 -12.59
N MET A 232 -10.02 -4.11 -12.67
CA MET A 232 -9.86 -3.00 -11.74
C MET A 232 -9.51 -1.68 -12.45
N LYS A 233 -9.97 -0.54 -11.91
CA LYS A 233 -9.81 0.81 -12.47
C LYS A 233 -9.04 1.72 -11.50
N ARG A 234 -8.10 2.52 -12.01
CA ARG A 234 -7.35 3.50 -11.20
C ARG A 234 -8.20 4.73 -10.82
N ARG A 235 -8.02 5.25 -9.60
CA ARG A 235 -8.47 6.58 -9.18
C ARG A 235 -7.52 7.67 -9.70
N SER A 236 -7.72 8.10 -10.95
CA SER A 236 -6.87 9.06 -11.67
C SER A 236 -6.68 10.45 -11.03
N ALA A 237 -7.54 10.87 -10.10
CA ALA A 237 -7.63 12.26 -9.62
C ALA A 237 -6.31 12.85 -9.11
N LEU A 238 -5.53 12.10 -8.32
CA LEU A 238 -4.24 12.57 -7.78
C LEU A 238 -3.20 12.79 -8.89
N TYR A 239 -3.20 11.95 -9.93
CA TYR A 239 -2.29 12.09 -11.07
C TYR A 239 -2.63 13.30 -11.96
N ILE A 240 -3.93 13.64 -12.07
CA ILE A 240 -4.37 14.86 -12.76
C ILE A 240 -3.84 16.10 -12.03
N VAL A 241 -4.02 16.16 -10.71
CA VAL A 241 -3.63 17.32 -9.88
C VAL A 241 -2.11 17.44 -9.72
N ASN A 242 -1.38 16.33 -9.62
CA ASN A 242 0.06 16.36 -9.33
C ASN A 242 0.96 16.40 -10.58
N PHE A 243 0.48 15.97 -11.75
CA PHE A 243 1.29 15.93 -12.98
C PHE A 243 0.68 16.71 -14.14
N ILE A 244 -0.58 16.41 -14.53
CA ILE A 244 -1.18 17.01 -15.73
C ILE A 244 -1.37 18.53 -15.55
N LEU A 245 -1.92 18.93 -14.40
CA LEU A 245 -2.23 20.32 -14.08
C LEU A 245 -0.96 21.20 -13.92
N PRO A 246 0.10 20.78 -13.20
CA PRO A 246 1.34 21.56 -13.13
C PRO A 246 2.07 21.69 -14.47
N ILE A 247 2.10 20.63 -15.29
CA ILE A 247 2.72 20.68 -16.63
C ILE A 247 1.94 21.62 -17.56
N LEU A 248 0.60 21.62 -17.48
CA LEU A 248 -0.23 22.60 -18.19
C LEU A 248 0.07 24.05 -17.74
N PHE A 249 0.22 24.30 -16.43
CA PHE A 249 0.59 25.63 -15.94
C PHE A 249 1.98 26.07 -16.39
N LEU A 250 2.97 25.17 -16.41
CA LEU A 250 4.33 25.47 -16.90
C LEU A 250 4.34 25.78 -18.41
N LEU A 251 3.55 25.07 -19.22
CA LEU A 251 3.34 25.41 -20.63
C LEU A 251 2.69 26.79 -20.79
N CYS A 252 1.66 27.11 -20.00
CA CYS A 252 1.03 28.43 -20.01
C CYS A 252 2.00 29.55 -19.61
N LEU A 253 2.94 29.29 -18.70
CA LEU A 253 4.00 30.25 -18.32
C LEU A 253 5.03 30.46 -19.45
N ASP A 254 5.44 29.40 -20.16
CA ASP A 254 6.31 29.55 -21.34
C ASP A 254 5.63 30.37 -22.45
N LEU A 255 4.35 30.11 -22.73
CA LEU A 255 3.56 30.89 -23.67
C LEU A 255 3.38 32.35 -23.22
N ALA A 256 3.13 32.58 -21.93
CA ALA A 256 3.03 33.93 -21.38
C ALA A 256 4.35 34.71 -21.45
N SER A 257 5.50 34.03 -21.39
CA SER A 257 6.82 34.70 -21.46
C SER A 257 7.11 35.38 -22.81
N PHE A 258 6.38 35.06 -23.88
CA PHE A 258 6.47 35.82 -25.13
C PHE A 258 6.02 37.28 -24.99
N LEU A 259 5.20 37.60 -23.97
CA LEU A 259 4.76 38.96 -23.63
C LEU A 259 5.84 39.79 -22.93
N VAL A 260 6.91 39.16 -22.41
CA VAL A 260 8.06 39.86 -21.82
C VAL A 260 8.87 40.51 -22.95
N SER A 261 9.30 41.76 -22.77
CA SER A 261 10.06 42.49 -23.79
C SER A 261 11.46 41.90 -23.99
N ASP A 262 11.91 41.84 -25.25
CA ASP A 262 13.23 41.33 -25.65
C ASP A 262 14.40 42.29 -25.31
N SER A 263 14.19 43.21 -24.36
CA SER A 263 15.11 44.28 -23.97
C SER A 263 16.14 43.87 -22.89
N GLY A 264 16.03 42.66 -22.35
CA GLY A 264 16.93 42.13 -21.32
C GLY A 264 17.04 40.60 -21.35
N GLY A 265 18.17 40.07 -20.87
CA GLY A 265 18.44 38.62 -20.83
C GLY A 265 17.49 37.83 -19.91
N GLU A 266 16.73 38.53 -19.06
CA GLU A 266 15.71 38.02 -18.15
C GLU A 266 14.73 37.05 -18.83
N LYS A 267 14.28 37.36 -20.06
CA LYS A 267 13.36 36.51 -20.85
C LYS A 267 13.96 35.13 -21.16
N LEU A 268 15.26 35.06 -21.44
CA LEU A 268 15.97 33.81 -21.69
C LEU A 268 16.15 33.01 -20.38
N GLY A 269 16.55 33.70 -19.29
CA GLY A 269 16.67 33.09 -17.96
C GLY A 269 15.35 32.50 -17.44
N PHE A 270 14.24 33.20 -17.67
CA PHE A 270 12.90 32.71 -17.38
C PHE A 270 12.59 31.42 -18.14
N LYS A 271 12.71 31.41 -19.47
CA LYS A 271 12.43 30.20 -20.29
C LYS A 271 13.29 29.00 -19.91
N VAL A 272 14.59 29.21 -19.63
CA VAL A 272 15.48 28.16 -19.11
C VAL A 272 14.99 27.60 -17.77
N THR A 273 14.49 28.45 -16.87
CA THR A 273 14.00 28.04 -15.55
C THR A 273 12.70 27.24 -15.64
N VAL A 274 11.75 27.65 -16.48
CA VAL A 274 10.48 26.91 -16.70
C VAL A 274 10.76 25.55 -17.37
N LEU A 275 11.69 25.50 -18.34
CA LEU A 275 12.15 24.26 -18.97
C LEU A 275 12.78 23.29 -17.95
N LEU A 276 13.61 23.78 -17.04
CA LEU A 276 14.19 22.96 -15.97
C LEU A 276 13.11 22.40 -15.04
N ALA A 277 12.10 23.19 -14.68
CA ALA A 277 10.98 22.75 -13.85
C ALA A 277 10.16 21.63 -14.53
N VAL A 278 9.87 21.74 -15.83
CA VAL A 278 9.21 20.67 -16.60
C VAL A 278 10.09 19.42 -16.68
N THR A 279 11.40 19.58 -16.86
CA THR A 279 12.36 18.46 -16.88
C THR A 279 12.32 17.68 -15.55
N VAL A 280 12.28 18.36 -14.41
CA VAL A 280 12.15 17.71 -13.08
C VAL A 280 10.83 16.96 -12.96
N MET A 281 9.70 17.54 -13.37
CA MET A 281 8.39 16.84 -13.34
C MET A 281 8.36 15.63 -14.27
N GLN A 282 9.03 15.68 -15.42
CA GLN A 282 9.15 14.57 -16.36
C GLN A 282 10.04 13.43 -15.81
N LEU A 283 11.11 13.74 -15.07
CA LEU A 283 11.92 12.73 -14.39
C LEU A 283 11.10 11.97 -13.33
N ILE A 284 10.33 12.69 -12.49
CA ILE A 284 9.46 12.08 -11.48
C ILE A 284 8.40 11.17 -12.13
N LEU A 285 7.80 11.60 -13.24
CA LEU A 285 6.85 10.78 -14.00
C LEU A 285 7.51 9.49 -14.56
N ASN A 286 8.77 9.57 -15.00
CA ASN A 286 9.53 8.44 -15.52
C ASN A 286 9.91 7.41 -14.43
N GLU A 287 10.00 7.81 -13.16
CA GLU A 287 10.21 6.86 -12.06
C GLU A 287 8.97 6.03 -11.74
N ILE A 288 7.77 6.61 -11.95
CA ILE A 288 6.44 6.05 -11.67
C ILE A 288 5.99 5.10 -12.78
N LEU A 289 6.21 5.47 -14.06
CA LEU A 289 5.81 4.63 -15.19
C LEU A 289 6.68 3.36 -15.29
N PRO A 290 6.13 2.21 -15.71
CA PRO A 290 6.94 1.03 -15.97
C PRO A 290 7.82 1.23 -17.20
N SER A 291 9.08 0.84 -17.11
CA SER A 291 10.01 0.74 -18.26
C SER A 291 9.63 -0.37 -19.24
N SER A 292 8.65 -1.21 -18.90
CA SER A 292 8.15 -2.30 -19.74
C SER A 292 6.73 -1.99 -20.24
N SER A 293 6.62 -1.55 -21.49
CA SER A 293 5.35 -1.49 -22.21
C SER A 293 5.56 -1.65 -23.72
N ASN A 294 4.67 -2.37 -24.41
CA ASN A 294 4.71 -2.51 -25.88
C ASN A 294 4.26 -1.24 -26.63
N ARG A 295 3.86 -0.18 -25.92
CA ARG A 295 3.39 1.10 -26.45
C ARG A 295 3.59 2.19 -25.39
N ILE A 296 4.25 3.28 -25.78
CA ILE A 296 4.50 4.45 -24.92
C ILE A 296 3.17 4.96 -24.32
N PRO A 297 3.10 5.22 -22.99
CA PRO A 297 1.91 5.79 -22.35
C PRO A 297 1.50 7.15 -22.93
N LEU A 298 0.20 7.39 -23.07
CA LEU A 298 -0.31 8.63 -23.69
C LEU A 298 0.11 9.90 -22.91
N ILE A 299 0.28 9.80 -21.59
CA ILE A 299 0.84 10.87 -20.77
C ILE A 299 2.31 11.19 -21.12
N ALA A 300 3.12 10.18 -21.45
CA ALA A 300 4.52 10.38 -21.80
C ALA A 300 4.65 11.06 -23.17
N VAL A 301 3.81 10.69 -24.15
CA VAL A 301 3.71 11.39 -25.44
C VAL A 301 3.29 12.86 -25.24
N TYR A 302 2.34 13.14 -24.34
CA TYR A 302 1.97 14.51 -23.97
C TYR A 302 3.16 15.28 -23.36
N CYS A 303 3.86 14.72 -22.37
CA CYS A 303 5.01 15.37 -21.74
C CYS A 303 6.17 15.62 -22.71
N ILE A 304 6.48 14.67 -23.59
CA ILE A 304 7.48 14.84 -24.66
C ILE A 304 7.04 15.94 -25.63
N GLY A 305 5.76 15.98 -26.01
CA GLY A 305 5.19 17.05 -26.83
C GLY A 305 5.40 18.43 -26.18
N VAL A 306 4.99 18.60 -24.92
CA VAL A 306 5.19 19.85 -24.16
C VAL A 306 6.66 20.24 -24.08
N PHE A 307 7.56 19.28 -23.82
CA PHE A 307 9.00 19.53 -23.77
C PHE A 307 9.56 19.98 -25.13
N THR A 308 9.23 19.29 -26.23
CA THR A 308 9.70 19.66 -27.58
C THR A 308 9.19 21.04 -28.01
N LEU A 309 7.94 21.37 -27.68
CA LEU A 309 7.38 22.71 -27.91
C LEU A 309 8.19 23.78 -27.15
N MET A 310 8.38 23.63 -25.85
CA MET A 310 9.16 24.57 -25.03
C MET A 310 10.61 24.72 -25.50
N MET A 311 11.24 23.64 -25.98
CA MET A 311 12.57 23.69 -26.59
C MET A 311 12.62 24.51 -27.89
N LEU A 312 11.58 24.42 -28.75
CA LEU A 312 11.46 25.24 -29.95
C LEU A 312 11.23 26.72 -29.60
N SER A 313 10.38 26.99 -28.60
CA SER A 313 10.09 28.32 -28.05
C SER A 313 11.32 29.01 -27.44
N LEU A 314 12.20 28.24 -26.78
CA LEU A 314 13.50 28.71 -26.31
C LEU A 314 14.46 28.98 -27.49
N LEU A 315 14.54 28.08 -28.46
CA LEU A 315 15.40 28.24 -29.64
C LEU A 315 15.00 29.47 -30.48
N GLU A 316 13.70 29.70 -30.65
CA GLU A 316 13.16 30.93 -31.26
C GLU A 316 13.60 32.17 -30.50
N THR A 317 13.51 32.17 -29.18
CA THR A 317 13.91 33.32 -28.34
C THR A 317 15.40 33.64 -28.49
N VAL A 318 16.26 32.61 -28.57
CA VAL A 318 17.69 32.79 -28.86
C VAL A 318 17.93 33.36 -30.26
N LEU A 319 17.17 32.91 -31.26
CA LEU A 319 17.25 33.42 -32.65
C LEU A 319 16.79 34.88 -32.75
N VAL A 320 15.67 35.24 -32.11
CA VAL A 320 15.15 36.62 -32.04
C VAL A 320 16.15 37.55 -31.36
N MET A 321 16.71 37.14 -30.20
CA MET A 321 17.77 37.90 -29.51
C MET A 321 19.01 38.09 -30.40
N HIS A 322 19.44 37.07 -31.15
CA HIS A 322 20.58 37.18 -32.07
C HIS A 322 20.32 38.14 -33.25
N LEU A 323 19.08 38.20 -33.75
CA LEU A 323 18.69 39.16 -34.79
C LEU A 323 18.65 40.59 -34.24
N ILE A 324 18.08 40.80 -33.05
CA ILE A 324 18.06 42.12 -32.38
C ILE A 324 19.48 42.61 -32.07
N GLY A 325 20.38 41.72 -31.61
CA GLY A 325 21.80 42.01 -31.44
C GLY A 325 22.55 42.36 -32.74
N LYS A 326 22.06 41.86 -33.89
CA LYS A 326 22.59 42.22 -35.22
C LYS A 326 22.06 43.56 -35.75
N ASP A 327 20.90 44.02 -35.30
CA ASP A 327 20.34 45.34 -35.64
C ASP A 327 20.94 46.47 -34.77
N SER A 328 21.54 46.17 -33.62
CA SER A 328 22.24 47.15 -32.77
C SER A 328 23.71 47.37 -33.14
N ALA A 329 24.45 46.30 -33.46
CA ALA A 329 25.86 46.36 -33.90
C ALA A 329 26.23 47.31 -35.08
N PRO A 330 25.32 47.70 -36.00
CA PRO A 330 25.61 48.70 -37.04
C PRO A 330 25.67 50.13 -36.47
N ARG A 331 24.85 50.45 -35.46
CA ARG A 331 24.68 51.83 -34.95
C ARG A 331 25.93 52.36 -34.27
N ASP A 332 26.74 51.49 -33.65
CA ASP A 332 28.02 51.87 -33.05
C ASP A 332 29.03 52.34 -34.12
N LYS A 333 29.01 51.71 -35.31
CA LYS A 333 29.91 52.09 -36.42
C LYS A 333 29.47 53.35 -37.15
N GLU A 334 28.18 53.64 -37.19
CA GLU A 334 27.68 54.93 -37.71
C GLU A 334 27.92 56.05 -36.69
N THR A 335 27.64 55.84 -35.41
CA THR A 335 27.91 56.86 -34.37
C THR A 335 29.39 57.13 -34.16
N GLU A 336 30.30 56.15 -34.29
CA GLU A 336 31.75 56.42 -34.29
C GLU A 336 32.18 57.26 -35.51
N LYS A 337 31.57 57.03 -36.67
CA LYS A 337 31.85 57.77 -37.91
C LYS A 337 31.33 59.20 -37.85
N ASP A 338 30.09 59.39 -37.41
CA ASP A 338 29.49 60.71 -37.21
C ASP A 338 30.18 61.49 -36.08
N ARG A 339 30.57 60.85 -34.98
CA ARG A 339 31.33 61.49 -33.90
C ARG A 339 32.70 61.96 -34.36
N ASN A 340 33.38 61.20 -35.22
CA ASN A 340 34.60 61.64 -35.88
C ASN A 340 34.36 62.80 -36.87
N GLN A 341 33.26 62.78 -37.62
CA GLN A 341 32.89 63.87 -38.53
C GLN A 341 32.50 65.16 -37.79
N PHE A 342 31.81 65.04 -36.65
CA PHE A 342 31.42 66.16 -35.78
C PHE A 342 32.64 66.77 -35.06
N ASN A 343 33.55 65.94 -34.53
CA ASN A 343 34.84 66.40 -33.99
C ASN A 343 35.67 67.15 -35.05
N LYS A 344 35.67 66.67 -36.30
CA LYS A 344 36.37 67.31 -37.42
C LYS A 344 35.73 68.64 -37.85
N LEU A 345 34.44 68.84 -37.60
CA LEU A 345 33.74 70.09 -37.84
C LEU A 345 34.02 71.13 -36.72
N ILE A 346 33.99 70.70 -35.44
CA ILE A 346 34.33 71.55 -34.29
C ILE A 346 35.78 72.03 -34.35
N HIS A 347 36.72 71.16 -34.75
CA HIS A 347 38.13 71.51 -34.88
C HIS A 347 38.42 72.53 -36.02
N LEU A 348 37.43 72.84 -36.86
CA LEU A 348 37.57 73.82 -37.95
C LEU A 348 37.04 75.23 -37.60
N THR A 349 36.24 75.38 -36.54
CA THR A 349 35.62 76.66 -36.15
C THR A 349 36.22 77.30 -34.88
N CYS A 350 36.95 76.53 -34.06
CA CYS A 350 37.61 77.04 -32.84
C CYS A 350 39.14 77.14 -32.97
N TYR A 351 39.65 77.72 -34.05
CA TYR A 351 41.05 78.17 -34.15
C TYR A 351 41.15 79.66 -34.53
N ARG A 352 40.63 80.52 -33.65
CA ARG A 352 41.01 81.93 -33.58
C ARG A 352 41.08 82.37 -32.13
N ASP A 353 42.00 83.29 -31.87
CA ASP A 353 42.17 84.07 -30.64
C ASP A 353 42.50 83.27 -29.37
N VAL A 354 43.77 82.83 -29.32
CA VAL A 354 44.49 82.38 -28.12
C VAL A 354 45.17 83.58 -27.45
N PHE A 355 45.08 83.71 -26.12
CA PHE A 355 46.19 84.00 -25.16
C PHE A 355 45.66 83.99 -23.70
N PRO A 356 46.50 83.88 -22.65
CA PRO A 356 46.17 83.01 -21.49
C PRO A 356 46.23 83.68 -20.11
N GLY A 357 45.71 83.01 -19.08
CA GLY A 357 45.85 83.46 -17.68
C GLY A 357 45.34 82.47 -16.60
N GLU A 358 46.29 81.74 -16.00
CA GLU A 358 46.30 81.27 -14.60
C GLU A 358 45.14 80.38 -14.06
N SER A 359 45.19 80.08 -12.75
CA SER A 359 44.57 78.93 -12.06
C SER A 359 44.53 79.18 -10.54
N PRO A 360 43.90 78.35 -9.67
CA PRO A 360 42.67 77.55 -9.80
C PRO A 360 41.74 77.78 -8.55
N THR A 361 41.02 76.72 -8.12
CA THR A 361 40.45 76.46 -6.76
C THR A 361 39.09 77.08 -6.33
N GLU A 362 38.08 76.18 -6.29
CA GLU A 362 37.25 75.81 -5.12
C GLU A 362 36.05 76.64 -4.56
N VAL A 363 35.11 75.84 -4.01
CA VAL A 363 34.12 76.10 -2.93
C VAL A 363 32.71 76.68 -3.29
N LEU A 364 31.72 76.00 -2.69
CA LEU A 364 30.25 76.19 -2.65
C LEU A 364 29.83 77.10 -1.44
N PRO A 365 28.52 77.36 -1.12
CA PRO A 365 27.26 77.41 -1.88
C PRO A 365 26.43 78.70 -1.56
N VAL A 366 25.08 78.66 -1.71
CA VAL A 366 24.05 79.56 -1.08
C VAL A 366 23.86 80.93 -1.80
N ALA A 367 22.66 81.52 -2.00
CA ALA A 367 21.27 81.24 -1.55
C ALA A 367 20.19 81.49 -2.63
N LYS A 368 18.93 81.14 -2.34
CA LYS A 368 17.73 81.50 -3.14
C LYS A 368 17.25 82.94 -2.86
N LYS A 369 16.68 83.61 -3.87
CA LYS A 369 15.32 84.21 -3.76
C LYS A 369 14.71 84.63 -5.10
N ASP A 370 13.38 84.65 -5.12
CA ASP A 370 12.48 85.18 -6.15
C ASP A 370 12.45 86.73 -6.11
N SER A 371 11.82 87.51 -7.02
CA SER A 371 10.83 87.22 -8.07
C SER A 371 10.81 88.29 -9.19
N THR A 372 10.21 87.95 -10.33
CA THR A 372 9.68 88.79 -11.45
C THR A 372 9.66 90.33 -11.29
N SER A 373 9.94 91.15 -12.32
CA SER A 373 9.07 91.25 -13.52
C SER A 373 9.55 92.26 -14.60
N ARG A 374 9.07 92.08 -15.85
CA ARG A 374 9.05 93.00 -17.02
C ARG A 374 10.44 93.37 -17.63
N LEU A 375 10.75 93.05 -18.88
CA LEU A 375 10.21 93.54 -20.17
C LEU A 375 10.55 95.03 -20.42
N ARG A 376 11.13 95.44 -21.56
CA ARG A 376 11.49 94.71 -22.81
C ARG A 376 12.32 95.62 -23.73
N GLU A 377 13.41 95.13 -24.32
CA GLU A 377 13.98 95.77 -25.54
C GLU A 377 14.78 94.77 -26.41
N GLU A 378 15.18 95.23 -27.60
CA GLU A 378 16.01 94.60 -28.64
C GLU A 378 15.55 93.24 -29.24
N SER A 379 15.02 93.32 -30.48
CA SER A 379 14.42 92.20 -31.22
C SER A 379 15.32 91.57 -32.28
N THR A 380 16.64 91.75 -32.18
CA THR A 380 17.64 91.36 -33.21
C THR A 380 18.20 89.95 -33.04
N VAL A 381 18.06 89.32 -31.87
CA VAL A 381 18.46 87.91 -31.63
C VAL A 381 17.36 86.92 -32.06
N SER A 382 16.13 87.39 -32.31
CA SER A 382 14.96 86.57 -32.65
C SER A 382 15.23 85.61 -33.81
N ASP A 383 15.82 86.09 -34.90
CA ASP A 383 15.67 85.40 -36.18
C ASP A 383 16.82 84.44 -36.50
N GLU A 384 18.05 84.69 -36.01
CA GLU A 384 19.09 83.66 -35.93
C GLU A 384 18.68 82.55 -34.96
N LEU A 385 18.13 82.90 -33.79
CA LEU A 385 17.61 81.92 -32.84
C LEU A 385 16.43 81.14 -33.44
N ARG A 386 15.62 81.75 -34.32
CA ARG A 386 14.53 81.09 -35.05
C ARG A 386 15.03 80.17 -36.16
N GLU A 387 16.11 80.48 -36.86
CA GLU A 387 16.78 79.57 -37.80
C GLU A 387 17.42 78.38 -37.07
N VAL A 388 18.14 78.63 -35.98
CA VAL A 388 18.70 77.57 -35.13
C VAL A 388 17.58 76.71 -34.52
N MET A 389 16.50 77.32 -34.02
CA MET A 389 15.36 76.61 -33.45
C MET A 389 14.57 75.83 -34.50
N LYS A 390 14.39 76.35 -35.73
CA LYS A 390 13.85 75.60 -36.88
C LYS A 390 14.72 74.39 -37.22
N THR A 391 16.05 74.57 -37.24
CA THR A 391 17.01 73.50 -37.53
C THR A 391 16.95 72.44 -36.42
N LEU A 392 16.83 72.86 -35.16
CA LEU A 392 16.59 71.96 -34.03
C LEU A 392 15.22 71.27 -34.08
N THR A 393 14.14 71.93 -34.49
CA THR A 393 12.84 71.27 -34.66
C THR A 393 12.82 70.33 -35.86
N LEU A 394 13.52 70.65 -36.97
CA LEU A 394 13.71 69.69 -38.07
C LEU A 394 14.53 68.47 -37.64
N LEU A 395 15.57 68.66 -36.81
CA LEU A 395 16.37 67.56 -36.23
C LEU A 395 15.67 66.81 -35.08
N LEU A 396 14.57 67.34 -34.54
CA LEU A 396 13.70 66.69 -33.55
C LEU A 396 12.49 66.02 -34.21
N ASP A 397 11.97 66.55 -35.32
CA ASP A 397 10.94 65.91 -36.16
C ASP A 397 11.56 64.77 -36.97
N SER A 398 12.79 64.89 -37.48
CA SER A 398 13.56 63.75 -38.00
C SER A 398 13.96 62.73 -36.92
N ARG A 399 13.66 63.02 -35.64
CA ARG A 399 13.75 62.10 -34.51
C ARG A 399 12.37 61.73 -33.94
N LYS A 400 11.30 62.10 -34.64
CA LYS A 400 9.88 61.84 -34.32
C LYS A 400 9.07 61.31 -35.52
N GLU A 401 9.68 61.07 -36.67
CA GLU A 401 9.15 60.03 -37.56
C GLU A 401 8.98 58.75 -36.73
N GLU A 402 7.83 58.09 -36.87
CA GLU A 402 7.59 56.78 -36.29
C GLU A 402 8.68 55.85 -36.83
N GLN A 403 9.65 55.46 -35.99
CA GLN A 403 10.68 54.49 -36.42
C GLN A 403 10.00 53.15 -36.65
N ALA A 404 9.56 52.96 -37.89
CA ALA A 404 9.08 51.70 -38.41
C ALA A 404 10.08 50.62 -37.99
N PRO A 405 9.60 49.48 -37.46
CA PRO A 405 10.48 48.46 -36.91
C PRO A 405 11.51 48.08 -37.97
N GLY A 406 12.79 48.06 -37.55
CA GLY A 406 13.91 47.74 -38.45
C GLY A 406 13.60 46.46 -39.23
N TYR A 407 14.10 46.33 -40.45
CA TYR A 407 13.65 45.25 -41.36
C TYR A 407 13.68 43.87 -40.69
N TRP A 408 14.72 43.59 -39.87
CA TRP A 408 14.83 42.37 -39.08
C TRP A 408 13.97 42.37 -37.82
N THR A 409 13.75 43.50 -37.16
CA THR A 409 12.77 43.65 -36.06
C THR A 409 11.34 43.34 -36.53
N GLY A 410 10.93 43.86 -37.69
CA GLY A 410 9.61 43.60 -38.30
C GLY A 410 9.47 42.18 -38.85
N VAL A 411 10.57 41.57 -39.28
CA VAL A 411 10.63 40.13 -39.59
C VAL A 411 10.55 39.28 -38.31
N ALA A 412 11.22 39.65 -37.22
CA ALA A 412 11.14 38.95 -35.94
C ALA A 412 9.72 38.96 -35.35
N GLN A 413 9.00 40.09 -35.44
CA GLN A 413 7.58 40.16 -35.06
C GLN A 413 6.68 39.28 -35.96
N LYS A 414 7.01 39.13 -37.25
CA LYS A 414 6.31 38.20 -38.15
C LYS A 414 6.64 36.74 -37.87
N ILE A 415 7.88 36.44 -37.48
CA ILE A 415 8.35 35.10 -37.07
C ILE A 415 7.60 34.66 -35.81
N ASN A 416 7.62 35.47 -34.75
CA ASN A 416 6.91 35.21 -33.49
C ASN A 416 5.39 34.98 -33.72
N LYS A 417 4.79 35.78 -34.61
CA LYS A 417 3.38 35.61 -35.03
C LYS A 417 3.12 34.38 -35.91
N ALA A 418 4.13 33.80 -36.55
CA ALA A 418 4.01 32.60 -37.39
C ALA A 418 4.31 31.30 -36.61
N PHE A 419 5.32 31.30 -35.74
CA PHE A 419 5.63 30.15 -34.88
C PHE A 419 4.53 29.88 -33.85
N SER A 420 3.88 30.94 -33.33
CA SER A 420 2.65 30.84 -32.52
C SER A 420 1.50 30.10 -33.23
N ILE A 421 1.46 30.07 -34.57
CA ILE A 421 0.46 29.29 -35.36
C ILE A 421 0.97 27.86 -35.60
N PHE A 422 2.26 27.70 -35.87
CA PHE A 422 2.88 26.38 -36.13
C PHE A 422 2.83 25.44 -34.90
N TYR A 423 2.78 26.01 -33.71
CA TYR A 423 2.64 25.33 -32.41
C TYR A 423 1.42 24.40 -32.29
N CYS A 424 0.41 24.55 -33.15
CA CYS A 424 -0.82 23.77 -33.09
C CYS A 424 -0.79 22.41 -33.84
N GLU A 425 0.21 22.16 -34.70
CA GLU A 425 0.01 21.17 -35.79
C GLU A 425 1.28 20.40 -36.23
N HIS A 426 1.82 19.49 -35.38
CA HIS A 426 2.35 18.17 -35.81
C HIS A 426 2.70 17.23 -34.63
N ARG A 427 2.81 15.91 -34.90
CA ARG A 427 2.93 14.83 -33.89
C ARG A 427 3.51 13.51 -34.48
N ASP A 428 4.27 12.76 -33.65
CA ASP A 428 4.82 11.38 -33.82
C ASP A 428 5.83 11.19 -35.02
N ASP A 429 6.79 10.25 -35.08
CA ASP A 429 7.03 8.99 -34.33
C ASP A 429 8.48 8.40 -34.45
N ARG A 430 8.84 7.43 -33.57
CA ARG A 430 9.89 6.34 -33.63
C ARG A 430 11.43 6.54 -33.53
N GLU A 431 11.96 6.17 -32.34
CA GLU A 431 12.67 4.90 -31.97
C GLU A 431 14.08 4.40 -32.48
N GLU A 432 14.94 4.11 -31.47
CA GLU A 432 15.70 2.84 -31.14
C GLU A 432 17.25 2.63 -31.29
N GLN A 433 17.82 2.02 -30.20
CA GLN A 433 18.98 1.07 -30.08
C GLN A 433 20.46 1.57 -30.26
N PHE A 434 21.53 0.97 -29.71
CA PHE A 434 21.76 -0.29 -28.91
C PHE A 434 23.15 -0.35 -28.16
N LEU A 435 23.32 -1.32 -27.21
CA LEU A 435 24.52 -2.06 -26.73
C LEU A 435 25.62 -1.35 -25.85
N LEU A 436 26.51 -2.02 -25.05
CA LEU A 436 26.45 -3.13 -24.04
C LEU A 436 27.89 -3.41 -23.44
N LEU A 437 28.05 -4.41 -22.53
CA LEU A 437 29.32 -5.05 -22.01
C LEU A 437 30.13 -4.19 -20.97
N THR A 438 30.98 -4.63 -20.01
CA THR A 438 31.60 -5.91 -19.50
C THR A 438 32.38 -5.57 -18.16
N SER A 439 32.88 -6.43 -17.23
CA SER A 439 32.70 -7.83 -16.76
C SER A 439 33.74 -8.20 -15.63
N HIS A 440 33.85 -9.47 -15.19
CA HIS A 440 34.99 -10.14 -14.46
C HIS A 440 35.25 -9.89 -12.94
N THR A 441 34.94 -10.85 -12.02
CA THR A 441 35.77 -11.92 -11.33
C THR A 441 36.64 -11.46 -10.13
N LEU A 442 36.97 -12.19 -9.04
CA LEU A 442 36.95 -13.63 -8.58
C LEU A 442 36.98 -13.64 -7.00
N GLY A 443 36.82 -14.69 -6.16
CA GLY A 443 36.45 -16.13 -6.17
C GLY A 443 37.35 -17.02 -5.22
N VAL A 444 36.93 -18.26 -4.87
CA VAL A 444 37.76 -19.42 -4.33
C VAL A 444 38.20 -19.35 -2.82
N VAL A 445 38.19 -20.37 -1.90
CA VAL A 445 37.64 -21.77 -1.81
C VAL A 445 37.70 -22.42 -0.38
N ALA A 446 36.79 -23.38 -0.07
CA ALA A 446 36.82 -24.56 0.87
C ALA A 446 37.00 -24.51 2.43
N ALA A 447 36.57 -25.63 3.06
CA ALA A 447 36.72 -26.09 4.47
C ALA A 447 37.64 -27.37 4.53
N PRO A 448 37.57 -28.45 5.40
CA PRO A 448 36.58 -28.88 6.44
C PRO A 448 37.10 -29.61 7.75
N GLU A 449 36.15 -29.90 8.67
CA GLU A 449 35.92 -31.10 9.55
C GLU A 449 36.85 -31.71 10.65
N SER A 450 36.18 -32.32 11.67
CA SER A 450 36.60 -33.36 12.66
C SER A 450 37.41 -32.91 13.93
N MET A 451 37.46 -33.61 15.08
CA MET A 451 36.97 -34.95 15.51
C MET A 451 36.63 -35.08 17.04
N LEU A 452 36.50 -36.31 17.58
CA LEU A 452 35.69 -36.81 18.73
C LEU A 452 36.36 -37.04 20.12
N LEU A 453 35.61 -36.74 21.22
CA LEU A 453 35.22 -37.61 22.38
C LEU A 453 36.19 -38.07 23.54
N VAL A 454 35.58 -38.31 24.73
CA VAL A 454 35.90 -39.28 25.86
C VAL A 454 36.47 -38.79 27.22
N GLY A 455 35.75 -39.13 28.32
CA GLY A 455 36.29 -39.51 29.65
C GLY A 455 36.30 -38.45 30.78
N PHE A 456 36.13 -38.76 32.08
CA PHE A 456 35.73 -40.01 32.78
C PHE A 456 35.10 -39.72 34.19
N LEU A 457 34.58 -40.73 34.90
CA LEU A 457 33.78 -40.61 36.15
C LEU A 457 34.58 -40.44 37.47
N SER A 458 33.97 -39.77 38.47
CA SER A 458 33.72 -40.29 39.86
C SER A 458 33.37 -39.15 40.86
N LEU A 459 32.84 -39.38 42.08
CA LEU A 459 31.64 -40.10 42.56
C LEU A 459 31.60 -39.94 44.10
N LEU A 460 30.42 -39.68 44.71
CA LEU A 460 30.16 -39.77 46.18
C LEU A 460 30.91 -38.73 47.06
N VAL A 461 30.49 -38.35 48.29
CA VAL A 461 29.20 -38.44 49.01
C VAL A 461 29.21 -37.36 50.11
N LEU A 462 28.05 -36.81 50.48
CA LEU A 462 27.69 -36.55 51.88
C LEU A 462 26.17 -36.52 52.04
N ALA A 463 25.66 -37.02 53.17
CA ALA A 463 24.23 -37.17 53.40
C ALA A 463 23.68 -36.02 54.26
N GLY A 464 22.52 -35.48 53.87
CA GLY A 464 21.64 -34.67 54.70
C GLY A 464 20.24 -35.26 54.63
N GLY A 465 19.64 -35.59 55.78
CA GLY A 465 18.35 -36.28 55.81
C GLY A 465 17.19 -35.33 55.49
N ALA A 466 16.46 -35.62 54.42
CA ALA A 466 15.13 -35.05 54.18
C ALA A 466 14.06 -35.95 54.82
N THR A 467 13.12 -35.34 55.55
CA THR A 467 11.91 -36.02 56.01
C THR A 467 11.02 -36.38 54.83
N CYS A 468 10.37 -37.54 54.86
CA CYS A 468 9.40 -37.94 53.84
C CYS A 468 8.08 -37.18 54.01
N GLU A 469 8.04 -35.93 53.53
CA GLU A 469 6.78 -35.37 53.02
C GLU A 469 6.34 -36.19 51.80
N ALA A 470 5.03 -36.23 51.53
CA ALA A 470 4.52 -36.84 50.30
C ALA A 470 5.06 -36.03 49.12
N ASN A 471 5.89 -36.65 48.28
CA ASN A 471 6.70 -35.97 47.27
C ASN A 471 5.87 -35.63 46.02
N CYS A 472 4.77 -34.90 46.21
CA CYS A 472 3.83 -34.44 45.17
C CYS A 472 4.58 -33.73 44.05
N SER A 473 4.51 -34.29 42.85
CA SER A 473 5.04 -33.68 41.64
C SER A 473 3.93 -33.14 40.76
N TYR A 474 4.21 -32.08 40.01
CA TYR A 474 3.41 -31.69 38.85
C TYR A 474 3.19 -32.87 37.89
N GLN A 475 4.16 -33.80 37.81
CA GLN A 475 4.05 -35.03 37.02
C GLN A 475 2.88 -35.93 37.45
N ASP A 476 2.48 -35.92 38.73
CA ASP A 476 1.38 -36.72 39.23
C ASP A 476 0.03 -36.19 38.73
N VAL A 477 -0.12 -34.86 38.65
CA VAL A 477 -1.28 -34.21 38.01
C VAL A 477 -1.33 -34.54 36.52
N LEU A 478 -0.19 -34.47 35.81
CA LEU A 478 -0.12 -34.82 34.38
C LEU A 478 -0.45 -36.30 34.10
N ASN A 479 -0.04 -37.19 35.00
CA ASN A 479 -0.36 -38.62 34.93
C ASN A 479 -1.83 -38.89 35.24
N HIS A 480 -2.42 -38.20 36.22
CA HIS A 480 -3.85 -38.27 36.54
C HIS A 480 -4.71 -37.81 35.35
N LEU A 481 -4.35 -36.69 34.72
CA LEU A 481 -5.00 -36.16 33.51
C LEU A 481 -4.70 -36.96 32.23
N LYS A 482 -3.89 -38.04 32.30
CA LYS A 482 -3.50 -38.93 31.18
C LYS A 482 -2.79 -38.24 30.00
N LEU A 483 -2.34 -36.99 30.18
CA LEU A 483 -1.66 -36.17 29.16
C LEU A 483 -0.31 -36.76 28.69
N THR A 484 0.15 -37.84 29.33
CA THR A 484 1.38 -38.58 29.00
C THR A 484 1.16 -39.83 28.12
N LYS A 485 -0.08 -40.18 27.74
CA LYS A 485 -0.39 -41.41 26.96
C LYS A 485 -1.26 -41.18 25.72
N ASP A 486 -2.42 -40.54 25.85
CA ASP A 486 -3.38 -40.36 24.76
C ASP A 486 -3.36 -38.93 24.18
N ILE A 487 -2.16 -38.40 23.92
CA ILE A 487 -1.91 -37.01 23.46
C ILE A 487 -2.71 -36.65 22.20
N ASN A 488 -2.96 -37.64 21.33
CA ASN A 488 -3.73 -37.42 20.10
C ASN A 488 -5.19 -37.01 20.34
N LEU A 489 -5.80 -37.40 21.46
CA LEU A 489 -7.23 -37.21 21.67
C LEU A 489 -7.58 -35.80 22.16
N PHE A 490 -6.71 -35.20 22.99
CA PHE A 490 -6.98 -33.92 23.66
C PHE A 490 -6.76 -32.68 22.78
N HIS A 491 -6.04 -32.79 21.66
CA HIS A 491 -5.75 -31.66 20.78
C HIS A 491 -6.65 -31.56 19.53
N MET A 492 -7.28 -32.66 19.11
CA MET A 492 -7.99 -32.72 17.82
C MET A 492 -9.42 -32.15 17.85
N ILE A 493 -10.11 -32.19 19.00
CA ILE A 493 -11.55 -31.92 19.11
C ILE A 493 -11.88 -30.96 20.26
N ARG A 494 -13.00 -30.24 20.10
CA ARG A 494 -13.52 -29.25 21.06
C ARG A 494 -13.78 -29.89 22.44
N PRO A 495 -13.28 -29.33 23.56
CA PRO A 495 -13.15 -30.04 24.83
C PRO A 495 -14.42 -29.99 25.70
N VAL A 496 -15.54 -30.42 25.14
CA VAL A 496 -16.85 -30.50 25.81
C VAL A 496 -17.33 -31.94 25.98
N ARG A 497 -18.18 -32.18 26.99
CA ARG A 497 -18.81 -33.51 27.20
C ARG A 497 -20.05 -33.74 26.34
N ASP A 498 -20.84 -32.68 26.12
CA ASP A 498 -21.99 -32.69 25.21
C ASP A 498 -21.60 -31.94 23.91
N PRO A 499 -21.66 -32.58 22.73
CA PRO A 499 -21.44 -31.92 21.43
C PRO A 499 -22.27 -30.66 21.20
N ARG A 500 -23.42 -30.52 21.88
CA ARG A 500 -24.36 -29.40 21.77
C ARG A 500 -24.10 -28.26 22.76
N SER A 501 -23.23 -28.42 23.75
CA SER A 501 -22.88 -27.32 24.66
C SER A 501 -21.94 -26.33 23.96
N THR A 502 -22.10 -25.03 24.20
CA THR A 502 -21.25 -23.98 23.62
C THR A 502 -19.97 -23.80 24.43
N THR A 503 -18.80 -23.72 23.77
CA THR A 503 -17.55 -23.30 24.41
C THR A 503 -17.50 -21.79 24.43
N GLU A 504 -17.68 -21.18 25.61
CA GLU A 504 -17.44 -19.74 25.78
C GLU A 504 -15.92 -19.47 25.88
N VAL A 505 -15.43 -18.53 25.06
CA VAL A 505 -14.02 -18.13 24.99
C VAL A 505 -13.93 -16.65 25.29
N HIS A 506 -13.36 -16.30 26.44
CA HIS A 506 -13.12 -14.91 26.82
C HIS A 506 -11.82 -14.40 26.18
N LEU A 507 -11.84 -13.15 25.69
CA LEU A 507 -10.74 -12.52 24.99
C LEU A 507 -10.39 -11.15 25.58
N SER A 508 -9.11 -10.91 25.80
CA SER A 508 -8.56 -9.57 26.02
C SER A 508 -7.44 -9.32 25.02
N LEU A 509 -7.42 -8.11 24.45
CA LEU A 509 -6.39 -7.62 23.56
C LEU A 509 -5.87 -6.31 24.13
N LEU A 510 -4.56 -6.22 24.33
CA LEU A 510 -3.86 -5.01 24.77
C LEU A 510 -2.91 -4.52 23.68
N LEU A 511 -2.91 -3.21 23.41
CA LEU A 511 -2.06 -2.60 22.38
C LEU A 511 -0.73 -2.10 22.98
N TYR A 512 0.34 -2.88 22.80
CA TYR A 512 1.66 -2.59 23.35
C TYR A 512 2.43 -1.52 22.55
N ALA A 513 2.30 -1.52 21.22
CA ALA A 513 2.93 -0.51 20.37
C ALA A 513 2.22 -0.34 19.02
N ILE A 514 2.35 0.85 18.45
CA ILE A 514 2.12 1.10 17.03
C ILE A 514 3.51 1.12 16.37
N LEU A 515 3.84 0.10 15.57
CA LEU A 515 5.18 -0.07 15.00
C LEU A 515 5.33 0.62 13.63
N GLU A 516 4.39 0.36 12.72
CA GLU A 516 4.37 0.91 11.37
C GLU A 516 2.93 1.25 10.95
N VAL A 517 2.77 2.40 10.29
CA VAL A 517 1.54 2.82 9.63
C VAL A 517 1.93 3.32 8.25
N LYS A 518 1.29 2.82 7.18
CA LYS A 518 1.54 3.23 5.80
C LYS A 518 0.22 3.48 5.09
N GLU A 519 -0.08 4.75 4.82
CA GLU A 519 -1.37 5.17 4.27
C GLU A 519 -1.50 4.81 2.79
N LYS A 520 -0.41 4.90 2.02
CA LYS A 520 -0.39 4.51 0.60
C LYS A 520 -0.82 3.05 0.45
N ASP A 521 -0.23 2.17 1.26
CA ASP A 521 -0.46 0.73 1.23
C ASP A 521 -1.64 0.29 2.13
N GLN A 522 -2.35 1.23 2.77
CA GLN A 522 -3.44 0.97 3.74
C GLN A 522 -3.05 -0.03 4.84
N LYS A 523 -1.78 -0.02 5.28
CA LYS A 523 -1.18 -1.03 6.15
C LYS A 523 -1.02 -0.50 7.58
N PHE A 524 -1.43 -1.29 8.56
CA PHE A 524 -1.32 -1.02 9.99
C PHE A 524 -0.60 -2.19 10.68
N VAL A 525 0.48 -1.90 11.42
CA VAL A 525 1.31 -2.89 12.12
C VAL A 525 1.33 -2.58 13.62
N PRO A 526 0.34 -3.07 14.38
CA PRO A 526 0.38 -3.04 15.84
C PRO A 526 1.20 -4.21 16.39
N TYR A 527 1.82 -4.00 17.56
CA TYR A 527 2.23 -5.08 18.45
C TYR A 527 1.19 -5.21 19.55
N VAL A 528 0.55 -6.36 19.64
CA VAL A 528 -0.55 -6.64 20.57
C VAL A 528 -0.25 -7.83 21.46
N TRP A 529 -0.86 -7.84 22.64
CA TRP A 529 -0.92 -9.00 23.52
C TRP A 529 -2.36 -9.51 23.50
N ILE A 530 -2.57 -10.77 23.10
CA ILE A 530 -3.88 -11.41 23.06
C ILE A 530 -3.89 -12.53 24.10
N THR A 531 -4.72 -12.37 25.13
CA THR A 531 -4.95 -13.40 26.14
C THR A 531 -6.36 -13.96 25.98
N MET A 532 -6.44 -15.29 25.97
CA MET A 532 -7.68 -16.05 25.82
C MET A 532 -7.86 -17.01 26.99
N TRP A 533 -9.11 -17.14 27.44
CA TRP A 533 -9.53 -18.06 28.49
C TRP A 533 -10.71 -18.90 28.02
N TRP A 534 -10.65 -20.21 28.24
CA TRP A 534 -11.73 -21.14 27.93
C TRP A 534 -11.77 -22.29 28.93
N LYS A 535 -12.89 -23.00 29.02
CA LYS A 535 -13.01 -24.19 29.86
C LYS A 535 -12.82 -25.48 29.05
N ASN A 536 -12.24 -26.50 29.67
CA ASN A 536 -12.12 -27.85 29.15
C ASN A 536 -12.79 -28.82 30.14
N ASP A 537 -13.90 -29.44 29.76
CA ASP A 537 -14.71 -30.28 30.64
C ASP A 537 -14.07 -31.64 30.98
N HIS A 538 -12.97 -32.01 30.30
CA HIS A 538 -12.28 -33.29 30.45
C HIS A 538 -11.04 -33.21 31.34
N ILE A 539 -10.64 -32.02 31.77
CA ILE A 539 -9.51 -31.82 32.71
C ILE A 539 -9.98 -31.08 33.97
N GLY A 540 -9.40 -31.45 35.09
CA GLY A 540 -9.69 -30.89 36.41
C GLY A 540 -9.22 -31.87 37.49
N TRP A 541 -8.86 -31.36 38.65
CA TRP A 541 -8.37 -32.17 39.77
C TRP A 541 -8.67 -31.46 41.10
N ASN A 542 -8.73 -32.22 42.19
CA ASN A 542 -8.89 -31.65 43.52
C ASN A 542 -7.53 -31.18 44.06
N PRO A 543 -7.31 -29.89 44.38
CA PRO A 543 -6.02 -29.42 44.92
C PRO A 543 -5.58 -30.17 46.18
N ASP A 544 -6.52 -30.57 47.05
CA ASP A 544 -6.22 -31.24 48.32
C ASP A 544 -5.60 -32.65 48.11
N GLU A 545 -5.87 -33.29 46.97
CA GLU A 545 -5.28 -34.58 46.59
C GLU A 545 -3.86 -34.44 45.98
N PHE A 546 -3.49 -33.23 45.55
CA PHE A 546 -2.23 -32.92 44.86
C PHE A 546 -1.46 -31.78 45.57
N CYS A 547 -1.34 -31.86 46.89
CA CYS A 547 -0.58 -30.94 47.74
C CYS A 547 -0.88 -29.43 47.53
N GLY A 548 -2.13 -29.08 47.22
CA GLY A 548 -2.56 -27.70 47.01
C GLY A 548 -2.19 -27.10 45.65
N ILE A 549 -1.76 -27.89 44.67
CA ILE A 549 -1.49 -27.42 43.31
C ILE A 549 -2.79 -26.91 42.67
N GLN A 550 -2.91 -25.59 42.50
CA GLN A 550 -4.08 -24.92 41.89
C GLN A 550 -3.93 -24.71 40.38
N SER A 551 -2.70 -24.71 39.85
CA SER A 551 -2.43 -24.55 38.42
C SER A 551 -1.14 -25.22 37.97
N VAL A 552 -1.06 -25.53 36.67
CA VAL A 552 0.08 -26.17 36.01
C VAL A 552 0.27 -25.53 34.63
N SER A 553 1.52 -25.29 34.21
CA SER A 553 1.82 -24.86 32.83
C SER A 553 2.31 -26.05 32.00
N ILE A 554 1.74 -26.24 30.81
CA ILE A 554 2.05 -27.38 29.91
C ILE A 554 2.24 -26.90 28.45
N PRO A 555 2.98 -27.64 27.60
CA PRO A 555 3.16 -27.27 26.20
C PRO A 555 1.83 -27.03 25.46
N ASN A 556 1.74 -25.97 24.66
CA ASN A 556 0.48 -25.54 24.04
C ASN A 556 -0.10 -26.53 23.00
N GLU A 557 0.68 -27.54 22.61
CA GLU A 557 0.32 -28.56 21.62
C GLU A 557 -0.47 -29.74 22.22
N LEU A 558 -0.49 -29.89 23.56
CA LEU A 558 -1.11 -31.04 24.23
C LEU A 558 -2.65 -30.93 24.38
N LEU A 559 -3.21 -29.74 24.22
CA LEU A 559 -4.65 -29.48 24.37
C LEU A 559 -5.21 -28.74 23.15
N TRP A 560 -6.49 -28.96 22.89
CA TRP A 560 -7.25 -28.19 21.92
C TRP A 560 -7.30 -26.73 22.35
N LYS A 561 -7.10 -25.84 21.37
CA LYS A 561 -7.15 -24.39 21.49
C LYS A 561 -8.06 -23.85 20.38
N PRO A 562 -8.84 -22.77 20.65
CA PRO A 562 -9.77 -22.22 19.67
C PRO A 562 -9.03 -21.68 18.44
N ASP A 563 -9.67 -21.82 17.29
CA ASP A 563 -9.17 -21.56 15.94
C ASP A 563 -9.27 -20.06 15.57
N LEU A 564 -8.81 -19.18 16.45
CA LEU A 564 -9.03 -17.75 16.32
C LEU A 564 -8.17 -17.11 15.23
N THR A 565 -8.79 -16.29 14.39
CA THR A 565 -8.14 -15.51 13.33
C THR A 565 -8.62 -14.06 13.34
N ILE A 566 -7.84 -13.16 12.71
CA ILE A 566 -8.11 -11.72 12.60
C ILE A 566 -8.42 -11.40 11.13
N GLU A 567 -9.64 -10.94 10.86
CA GLU A 567 -10.17 -10.74 9.49
C GLU A 567 -9.27 -9.82 8.63
N GLU A 568 -8.68 -8.77 9.23
CA GLU A 568 -7.84 -7.80 8.56
C GLU A 568 -6.35 -8.22 8.40
N MET A 569 -5.93 -9.39 8.90
CA MET A 569 -4.51 -9.82 8.90
C MET A 569 -4.04 -10.25 7.49
N THR A 570 -2.78 -9.92 7.15
CA THR A 570 -2.20 -10.15 5.80
C THR A 570 -0.76 -10.67 5.79
N GLU A 571 -0.08 -10.73 6.95
CA GLU A 571 1.14 -11.53 7.12
C GLU A 571 1.04 -12.26 8.46
N ILE A 572 1.51 -13.52 8.50
CA ILE A 572 1.71 -14.32 9.71
C ILE A 572 2.53 -13.52 10.73
N ASP A 573 2.15 -13.66 11.99
CA ASP A 573 2.87 -13.10 13.12
C ASP A 573 4.37 -13.50 13.12
N LYS A 574 5.21 -12.51 13.39
CA LYS A 574 6.68 -12.64 13.40
C LYS A 574 7.24 -12.84 14.81
N ALA A 575 6.40 -12.76 15.84
CA ALA A 575 6.73 -13.16 17.19
C ALA A 575 6.68 -14.70 17.34
N PRO A 576 7.46 -15.29 18.26
CA PRO A 576 7.31 -16.70 18.60
C PRO A 576 6.01 -16.91 19.41
N PRO A 577 5.17 -17.90 19.06
CA PRO A 577 3.97 -18.21 19.85
C PRO A 577 4.36 -18.70 21.25
N SER A 578 3.50 -18.48 22.26
CA SER A 578 3.82 -18.92 23.62
C SER A 578 3.98 -20.44 23.66
N PRO A 579 5.15 -20.99 24.07
CA PRO A 579 5.36 -22.43 24.08
C PRO A 579 4.48 -23.16 25.11
N TYR A 580 3.97 -22.45 26.12
CA TYR A 580 3.15 -23.01 27.19
C TYR A 580 1.78 -22.33 27.28
N LEU A 581 0.79 -23.11 27.70
CA LEU A 581 -0.49 -22.64 28.25
C LEU A 581 -0.56 -23.02 29.74
N THR A 582 -1.48 -22.40 30.49
CA THR A 582 -1.66 -22.69 31.92
C THR A 582 -3.08 -23.21 32.16
N ILE A 583 -3.18 -24.34 32.86
CA ILE A 583 -4.44 -24.97 33.28
C ILE A 583 -4.65 -24.77 34.79
N THR A 584 -5.89 -24.56 35.23
CA THR A 584 -6.27 -24.54 36.65
C THR A 584 -6.96 -25.83 37.08
N SER A 585 -7.00 -26.09 38.38
CA SER A 585 -7.69 -27.25 38.98
C SER A 585 -9.17 -27.35 38.63
N GLU A 586 -9.81 -26.23 38.30
CA GLU A 586 -11.22 -26.13 37.88
C GLU A 586 -11.47 -26.51 36.41
N GLY A 587 -10.41 -26.76 35.63
CA GLY A 587 -10.49 -27.03 34.20
C GLY A 587 -10.46 -25.78 33.31
N ASN A 588 -10.15 -24.61 33.87
CA ASN A 588 -10.00 -23.38 33.10
C ASN A 588 -8.60 -23.32 32.47
N VAL A 589 -8.52 -22.96 31.19
CA VAL A 589 -7.29 -22.89 30.40
C VAL A 589 -7.02 -21.44 30.01
N THR A 590 -5.78 -21.01 30.18
CA THR A 590 -5.29 -19.67 29.80
C THR A 590 -4.15 -19.80 28.78
N LEU A 591 -4.24 -19.08 27.67
CA LEU A 591 -3.15 -18.88 26.71
C LEU A 591 -2.98 -17.39 26.45
N MET A 592 -1.74 -16.90 26.51
CA MET A 592 -1.35 -15.54 26.13
C MET A 592 -0.40 -15.64 24.93
N ASN A 593 -0.65 -14.84 23.89
CA ASN A 593 0.22 -14.74 22.72
C ASN A 593 0.54 -13.27 22.44
N ASP A 594 1.82 -12.95 22.40
CA ASP A 594 2.37 -11.68 21.93
C ASP A 594 2.47 -11.72 20.40
N GLN A 595 1.84 -10.78 19.68
CA GLN A 595 1.76 -10.83 18.21
C GLN A 595 2.09 -9.51 17.53
N VAL A 596 3.03 -9.54 16.57
CA VAL A 596 3.35 -8.47 15.62
C VAL A 596 2.49 -8.66 14.37
N LEU A 597 1.26 -8.17 14.45
CA LEU A 597 0.28 -8.29 13.37
C LEU A 597 0.65 -7.37 12.21
N THR A 598 0.55 -7.88 10.98
CA THR A 598 0.42 -7.01 9.80
C THR A 598 -1.04 -7.05 9.34
N SER A 599 -1.75 -5.95 9.56
CA SER A 599 -3.18 -5.83 9.26
C SER A 599 -3.45 -4.70 8.26
N THR A 600 -4.64 -4.74 7.68
CA THR A 600 -5.11 -3.74 6.72
C THR A 600 -6.09 -2.77 7.37
N CYS A 601 -6.00 -1.49 7.03
CA CYS A 601 -6.80 -0.43 7.65
C CYS A 601 -7.19 0.64 6.64
N ARG A 602 -8.49 0.95 6.58
CA ARG A 602 -9.06 1.93 5.64
C ARG A 602 -8.83 3.37 6.13
N MET A 603 -7.70 3.95 5.75
CA MET A 603 -7.27 5.27 6.23
C MET A 603 -7.89 6.43 5.44
N GLN A 604 -8.31 7.48 6.16
CA GLN A 604 -8.97 8.68 5.64
C GLN A 604 -8.00 9.88 5.68
N ILE A 605 -7.16 10.03 4.65
CA ILE A 605 -6.09 11.05 4.61
C ILE A 605 -6.54 12.48 4.23
N TYR A 606 -7.84 12.73 4.04
CA TYR A 606 -8.38 14.02 3.58
C TYR A 606 -8.16 15.22 4.54
N LYS A 607 -7.72 14.95 5.78
CA LYS A 607 -7.38 15.95 6.80
C LYS A 607 -5.87 16.04 7.10
N PHE A 608 -5.04 15.36 6.31
CA PHE A 608 -3.59 15.33 6.49
C PHE A 608 -2.99 16.75 6.61
N PRO A 609 -2.06 17.01 7.56
CA PRO A 609 -1.48 16.09 8.54
C PRO A 609 -2.22 16.04 9.89
N PHE A 610 -3.44 16.59 9.99
CA PHE A 610 -4.25 16.69 11.21
C PHE A 610 -5.25 15.53 11.36
N ASP A 611 -4.99 14.41 10.68
CA ASP A 611 -5.89 13.27 10.57
C ASP A 611 -5.90 12.37 11.81
N THR A 612 -7.07 11.77 12.03
CA THR A 612 -7.32 10.68 12.98
C THR A 612 -7.72 9.47 12.17
N GLN A 613 -7.15 8.31 12.48
CA GLN A 613 -7.45 7.03 11.84
C GLN A 613 -8.07 6.06 12.86
N SER A 614 -8.97 5.21 12.38
CA SER A 614 -9.66 4.18 13.15
C SER A 614 -9.43 2.84 12.44
N CYS A 615 -8.62 1.98 13.04
CA CYS A 615 -8.30 0.66 12.49
C CYS A 615 -8.97 -0.43 13.31
N ASN A 616 -9.63 -1.37 12.65
CA ASN A 616 -10.25 -2.52 13.31
C ASN A 616 -9.27 -3.70 13.35
N LEU A 617 -9.33 -4.46 14.45
CA LEU A 617 -8.85 -5.84 14.52
C LEU A 617 -10.06 -6.69 14.92
N THR A 618 -10.53 -7.50 13.98
CA THR A 618 -11.80 -8.22 14.04
C THR A 618 -11.53 -9.71 14.25
N ILE A 619 -11.67 -10.18 15.50
CA ILE A 619 -11.39 -11.56 15.88
C ILE A 619 -12.65 -12.43 15.66
N LYS A 620 -12.49 -13.53 14.94
CA LYS A 620 -13.49 -14.60 14.75
C LYS A 620 -12.88 -15.98 14.95
N SER A 621 -13.71 -17.01 15.13
CA SER A 621 -13.32 -18.40 14.82
C SER A 621 -13.17 -18.55 13.30
N PHE A 622 -12.23 -19.39 12.85
CA PHE A 622 -12.02 -19.66 11.43
C PHE A 622 -13.19 -20.46 10.84
N ILE A 623 -13.61 -21.54 11.52
CA ILE A 623 -14.56 -22.53 11.00
C ILE A 623 -15.83 -22.74 11.84
N HIS A 624 -15.85 -22.40 13.14
CA HIS A 624 -16.97 -22.74 14.03
C HIS A 624 -18.06 -21.66 14.06
N SER A 625 -19.28 -22.09 14.37
CA SER A 625 -20.47 -21.24 14.58
C SER A 625 -20.57 -20.69 16.01
N ASP A 626 -21.41 -19.67 16.22
CA ASP A 626 -21.70 -19.07 17.54
C ASP A 626 -22.30 -20.07 18.56
N ASN A 627 -22.96 -21.12 18.08
CA ASN A 627 -23.50 -22.22 18.89
C ASN A 627 -22.38 -23.15 19.43
N GLU A 628 -21.24 -23.25 18.75
CA GLU A 628 -20.12 -24.10 19.13
C GLU A 628 -19.04 -23.34 19.90
N ILE A 629 -18.66 -22.16 19.40
CA ILE A 629 -17.65 -21.27 20.00
C ILE A 629 -18.22 -19.86 20.05
N LYS A 630 -18.42 -19.36 21.26
CA LYS A 630 -18.96 -18.03 21.52
C LYS A 630 -17.87 -17.14 22.10
N LEU A 631 -17.44 -16.16 21.30
CA LEU A 631 -16.40 -15.21 21.69
C LEU A 631 -16.98 -14.11 22.57
N LEU A 632 -16.38 -13.89 23.74
CA LEU A 632 -16.79 -12.88 24.71
C LEU A 632 -15.62 -11.94 24.98
N GLN A 633 -15.84 -10.61 24.96
CA GLN A 633 -14.84 -9.68 25.48
C GLN A 633 -14.72 -9.83 27.00
N TYR A 634 -13.48 -9.90 27.50
CA TYR A 634 -13.19 -9.92 28.94
C TYR A 634 -13.28 -8.49 29.51
N SER A 635 -12.46 -7.58 28.99
CA SER A 635 -12.40 -6.18 29.43
C SER A 635 -13.36 -5.28 28.66
N ASN A 636 -13.85 -4.23 29.32
CA ASN A 636 -14.66 -3.20 28.68
C ASN A 636 -13.81 -2.16 27.92
N SER A 637 -14.43 -1.30 27.10
CA SER A 637 -13.72 -0.32 26.26
C SER A 637 -12.88 0.71 27.05
N SER A 638 -13.26 1.06 28.27
CA SER A 638 -12.50 2.00 29.12
C SER A 638 -11.27 1.32 29.73
N GLU A 639 -11.49 0.15 30.31
CA GLU A 639 -10.48 -0.73 30.90
C GLU A 639 -9.41 -1.12 29.88
N ALA A 640 -9.80 -1.70 28.73
CA ALA A 640 -8.86 -2.06 27.67
C ALA A 640 -8.12 -0.84 27.07
N THR A 641 -8.68 0.37 27.16
CA THR A 641 -7.99 1.62 26.81
C THR A 641 -6.94 2.02 27.85
N GLU A 642 -7.27 1.88 29.13
CA GLU A 642 -6.39 2.24 30.25
C GLU A 642 -5.23 1.26 30.39
N ASP A 643 -5.50 -0.05 30.34
CA ASP A 643 -4.48 -1.11 30.36
C ASP A 643 -3.53 -0.99 29.17
N SER A 644 -4.06 -0.82 27.94
CA SER A 644 -3.24 -0.57 26.74
C SER A 644 -2.36 0.67 26.92
N ARG A 645 -2.88 1.75 27.51
CA ARG A 645 -2.11 2.97 27.79
C ARG A 645 -1.04 2.74 28.87
N GLY A 646 -1.28 1.85 29.83
CA GLY A 646 -0.32 1.46 30.87
C GLY A 646 0.85 0.62 30.36
N VAL A 647 0.60 -0.28 29.39
CA VAL A 647 1.68 -1.10 28.79
C VAL A 647 2.43 -0.40 27.66
N MET A 648 1.80 0.55 26.96
CA MET A 648 2.28 1.07 25.67
C MET A 648 3.67 1.73 25.73
N ARG A 649 4.61 1.24 24.91
CA ARG A 649 6.01 1.72 24.90
C ARG A 649 6.39 2.64 23.75
N ILE A 650 5.73 2.54 22.59
CA ILE A 650 6.11 3.28 21.38
C ILE A 650 4.90 4.05 20.82
N GLN A 651 5.09 5.37 20.67
CA GLN A 651 4.13 6.31 20.08
C GLN A 651 4.88 7.36 19.23
N SER A 652 5.55 6.91 18.17
CA SER A 652 6.46 7.71 17.35
C SER A 652 5.72 8.85 16.61
N GLU A 653 5.21 8.59 15.41
CA GLU A 653 4.42 9.54 14.64
C GLU A 653 2.94 9.54 15.07
N TRP A 654 2.47 8.42 15.62
CA TRP A 654 1.06 8.19 15.97
C TRP A 654 0.85 8.18 17.47
N LEU A 655 -0.18 8.92 17.90
CA LEU A 655 -0.67 8.97 19.28
C LEU A 655 -1.92 8.10 19.40
N PHE A 656 -1.85 7.05 20.23
CA PHE A 656 -3.02 6.27 20.62
C PHE A 656 -3.99 7.14 21.45
N ILE A 657 -5.28 7.12 21.09
CA ILE A 657 -6.33 7.89 21.77
C ILE A 657 -7.06 6.97 22.75
N ASN A 658 -7.77 6.00 22.20
CA ASN A 658 -8.56 4.99 22.88
C ASN A 658 -8.79 3.77 21.97
N MET A 659 -9.29 2.69 22.56
CA MET A 659 -9.73 1.48 21.88
C MET A 659 -11.18 1.22 22.27
N THR A 660 -12.05 0.94 21.30
CA THR A 660 -13.43 0.51 21.58
C THR A 660 -13.59 -0.95 21.23
N VAL A 661 -14.10 -1.72 22.19
CA VAL A 661 -14.33 -3.16 22.09
C VAL A 661 -15.83 -3.40 21.96
N THR A 662 -16.25 -4.02 20.87
CA THR A 662 -17.64 -4.44 20.63
C THR A 662 -17.69 -5.91 20.23
N SER A 663 -18.78 -6.58 20.60
CA SER A 663 -19.10 -7.91 20.09
C SER A 663 -20.37 -7.86 19.26
N ILE A 664 -20.37 -8.57 18.13
CA ILE A 664 -21.52 -8.69 17.23
C ILE A 664 -21.65 -10.15 16.76
N THR A 665 -22.88 -10.59 16.50
CA THR A 665 -23.13 -11.85 15.79
C THR A 665 -23.47 -11.52 14.35
N VAL A 666 -22.73 -12.09 13.40
CA VAL A 666 -22.99 -11.95 11.96
C VAL A 666 -23.56 -13.26 11.43
N ASN A 667 -24.68 -13.16 10.72
CA ASN A 667 -25.30 -14.29 10.04
C ASN A 667 -24.68 -14.43 8.63
N TYR A 668 -23.90 -15.49 8.43
CA TYR A 668 -23.55 -15.97 7.09
C TYR A 668 -24.62 -16.99 6.65
N TYR A 669 -24.86 -17.10 5.35
CA TYR A 669 -26.04 -17.76 4.75
C TYR A 669 -26.49 -19.12 5.34
N SER A 670 -25.60 -19.88 5.95
CA SER A 670 -25.87 -21.18 6.60
C SER A 670 -25.67 -21.19 8.13
N PHE A 671 -24.95 -20.25 8.73
CA PHE A 671 -24.69 -20.19 10.18
C PHE A 671 -24.29 -18.81 10.69
N ASN A 672 -24.60 -18.55 11.97
CA ASN A 672 -24.12 -17.37 12.68
C ASN A 672 -22.67 -17.58 13.18
N GLN A 673 -21.89 -16.50 13.24
CA GLN A 673 -20.61 -16.45 13.95
C GLN A 673 -20.54 -15.23 14.87
N THR A 674 -19.88 -15.37 16.02
CA THR A 674 -19.59 -14.24 16.92
C THR A 674 -18.24 -13.62 16.59
N PHE A 675 -18.22 -12.28 16.48
CA PHE A 675 -17.05 -11.46 16.20
C PHE A 675 -16.78 -10.53 17.39
N VAL A 676 -15.51 -10.40 17.78
CA VAL A 676 -15.06 -9.36 18.74
C VAL A 676 -14.17 -8.37 18.01
N ILE A 677 -14.62 -7.12 17.93
CA ILE A 677 -13.99 -6.05 17.15
C ILE A 677 -13.30 -5.08 18.11
N TYR A 678 -12.00 -4.95 17.96
CA TYR A 678 -11.17 -3.94 18.63
C TYR A 678 -10.88 -2.79 17.66
N THR A 679 -11.64 -1.69 17.74
CA THR A 679 -11.36 -0.48 16.96
C THR A 679 -10.36 0.39 17.70
N ILE A 680 -9.15 0.48 17.18
CA ILE A 680 -8.04 1.29 17.68
C ILE A 680 -8.10 2.67 17.02
N ASN A 681 -8.24 3.73 17.82
CA ASN A 681 -8.24 5.11 17.33
C ASN A 681 -6.87 5.77 17.61
N MET A 682 -6.27 6.34 16.57
CA MET A 682 -4.96 6.99 16.62
C MET A 682 -4.94 8.31 15.85
N LYS A 683 -4.16 9.29 16.33
CA LYS A 683 -4.01 10.62 15.72
C LYS A 683 -2.56 10.88 15.33
N ARG A 684 -2.33 11.49 14.17
CA ARG A 684 -0.99 11.89 13.71
C ARG A 684 -0.43 13.05 14.55
N ARG A 685 0.86 12.98 14.89
CA ARG A 685 1.63 14.10 15.48
C ARG A 685 1.99 15.11 14.38
N SER A 686 1.03 15.95 14.00
CA SER A 686 1.16 16.92 12.89
C SER A 686 2.33 17.92 12.98
N ALA A 687 2.93 18.11 14.16
CA ALA A 687 3.98 19.11 14.41
C ALA A 687 5.16 19.06 13.42
N LEU A 688 5.68 17.86 13.11
CA LEU A 688 6.79 17.70 12.17
C LEU A 688 6.38 18.09 10.73
N TYR A 689 5.15 17.78 10.33
CA TYR A 689 4.60 18.16 9.03
C TYR A 689 4.31 19.66 8.92
N ILE A 690 3.91 20.30 10.01
CA ILE A 690 3.75 21.77 10.08
C ILE A 690 5.11 22.44 9.86
N VAL A 691 6.16 22.00 10.55
CA VAL A 691 7.51 22.59 10.45
C VAL A 691 8.16 22.31 9.10
N ASN A 692 8.01 21.11 8.54
CA ASN A 692 8.73 20.71 7.31
C ASN A 692 8.02 21.08 6.01
N PHE A 693 6.68 21.23 6.01
CA PHE A 693 5.91 21.52 4.79
C PHE A 693 5.10 22.81 4.89
N ILE A 694 4.25 22.96 5.92
CA ILE A 694 3.31 24.09 5.98
C ILE A 694 4.03 25.41 6.23
N LEU A 695 5.01 25.45 7.15
CA LEU A 695 5.75 26.66 7.48
C LEU A 695 6.64 27.18 6.33
N PRO A 696 7.40 26.34 5.59
CA PRO A 696 8.11 26.78 4.38
C PRO A 696 7.18 27.27 3.27
N ILE A 697 6.04 26.60 3.04
CA ILE A 697 5.05 27.05 2.04
C ILE A 697 4.45 28.42 2.45
N LEU A 698 4.08 28.59 3.72
CA LEU A 698 3.58 29.86 4.23
C LEU A 698 4.64 30.97 4.10
N PHE A 699 5.90 30.67 4.43
CA PHE A 699 7.02 31.61 4.30
C PHE A 699 7.26 32.04 2.85
N LEU A 700 7.25 31.09 1.90
CA LEU A 700 7.35 31.39 0.47
C LEU A 700 6.18 32.24 -0.03
N LEU A 701 4.94 31.95 0.40
CA LEU A 701 3.77 32.78 0.10
C LEU A 701 3.88 34.19 0.71
N CYS A 702 4.44 34.32 1.92
CA CYS A 702 4.70 35.63 2.52
C CYS A 702 5.81 36.41 1.78
N LEU A 703 6.86 35.75 1.27
CA LEU A 703 7.87 36.38 0.43
C LEU A 703 7.31 36.83 -0.93
N ASP A 704 6.50 35.99 -1.56
CA ASP A 704 5.81 36.30 -2.83
C ASP A 704 4.90 37.51 -2.66
N LEU A 705 4.01 37.50 -1.65
CA LEU A 705 3.15 38.64 -1.30
C LEU A 705 3.95 39.90 -0.92
N ALA A 706 5.11 39.77 -0.28
CA ALA A 706 5.98 40.90 0.02
C ALA A 706 6.66 41.48 -1.24
N SER A 707 6.90 40.67 -2.28
CA SER A 707 7.48 41.15 -3.54
C SER A 707 6.57 42.16 -4.27
N PHE A 708 5.25 41.98 -4.17
CA PHE A 708 4.25 42.93 -4.69
C PHE A 708 4.23 44.27 -3.94
N LEU A 709 4.76 44.32 -2.70
CA LEU A 709 4.88 45.55 -1.91
C LEU A 709 6.20 46.30 -2.15
N VAL A 710 7.12 45.75 -2.95
CA VAL A 710 8.34 46.45 -3.37
C VAL A 710 7.98 47.49 -4.43
N SER A 711 8.10 48.76 -4.04
CA SER A 711 7.83 49.94 -4.88
C SER A 711 8.61 49.95 -6.19
N ASP A 712 7.98 50.41 -7.28
CA ASP A 712 8.52 50.49 -8.66
C ASP A 712 9.61 51.58 -8.84
N SER A 713 10.36 51.92 -7.80
CA SER A 713 11.43 52.92 -7.81
C SER A 713 12.77 52.32 -8.28
N GLY A 714 12.75 51.72 -9.46
CA GLY A 714 13.90 51.05 -10.09
C GLY A 714 13.46 49.84 -10.92
N GLY A 715 13.99 49.69 -12.14
CA GLY A 715 13.59 48.64 -13.09
C GLY A 715 14.17 47.25 -12.79
N GLU A 716 14.30 46.87 -11.52
CA GLU A 716 15.00 45.65 -11.07
C GLU A 716 14.00 44.67 -10.45
N LYS A 717 13.22 43.96 -11.28
CA LYS A 717 12.26 42.93 -10.81
C LYS A 717 12.49 41.52 -11.38
N LEU A 718 13.42 41.31 -12.32
CA LEU A 718 13.70 39.99 -12.91
C LEU A 718 15.20 39.62 -13.04
N GLY A 719 16.13 40.53 -12.74
CA GLY A 719 17.57 40.33 -12.95
C GLY A 719 18.40 40.28 -11.65
N PHE A 720 18.70 39.08 -11.16
CA PHE A 720 19.59 38.91 -10.00
C PHE A 720 21.08 38.97 -10.41
N LYS A 721 21.60 40.21 -10.57
CA LYS A 721 22.98 40.61 -10.95
C LYS A 721 23.44 40.31 -12.39
N ASP A 722 24.23 41.24 -12.92
CA ASP A 722 25.67 40.97 -13.18
C ASP A 722 26.50 42.28 -12.90
N PRO A 723 27.81 42.46 -13.20
CA PRO A 723 28.69 43.24 -12.33
C PRO A 723 29.31 44.48 -13.02
N THR A 724 30.47 44.94 -12.52
CA THR A 724 31.32 46.03 -13.06
C THR A 724 30.86 47.47 -12.83
N HIS A 725 30.81 47.88 -11.55
CA HIS A 725 31.25 49.24 -11.22
C HIS A 725 32.78 49.32 -11.29
N ARG A 726 33.28 50.37 -11.94
CA ARG A 726 34.68 50.83 -11.97
C ARG A 726 34.70 52.36 -11.97
#